data_AF-A0A7J6ILD3-F1
#
_entry.id   AF-A0A7J6ILD3-F1
#
_cell.length_a   1.000
_cell.length_b   1.000
_cell.length_c   1.000
_cell.angle_alpha   90.00
_cell.angle_beta   90.00
_cell.angle_gamma   90.00
#
_symmetry.space_group_name_H-M   'P 1'
#
loop_
_entity.id
_entity.type
_entity.pdbx_description
1 polymer ?
#
loop_
_entity_poly.entity_id
_entity_poly.type
_entity_poly.pdbx_seq_one_letter_code
_entity_poly.pdbx_strand_id
1 'polypeptide(L)'
;MPGSLTNGSLTNGSLTNGSLTNGSSPVAGDESSDHFVVHISSGTALVEFSKGNRQNPFSRPKMRELTALTKKLADDEEVGCIVLTGGEGRSFSAGGDFHETSHFTGGDEVDAWIDDFTHLYTTVAGISKPVVAAMDGYAIGLGLQIALCCDYRIGADTCQLVMPEFRMGIACNFGGLMLEATVGRSVMQKMLFTSEKWDAPAALRDGLLHEVVPAKQLVARALERARTISSWAPSAVRGTRPYINAKFCKDLVDLGESAKRTHRGAFAAGDAQKNMKTIIKKSQNHVQVRKEEASPSWVLFANTTISSLEKTLQTVTASGIHVYGQGHALTSGSYTWLDGDDGASPSAHDEWDTFIESRGDILRARAGAMSDRPLFATRNTTTGAWAVGTDAFTLHLARSQWGMHTGLTNPSVIYRDETTAFIGVSKVPSNSSIELRKTGSGDAQGGRWKLSTEQFRDPILAALSPQIRDFALAGSSFVSALQGAVSQMTQNGDGSVATLLSGGIDSGAVTAFAVLSGLKVTAYSAGTPWGNEHSEAKELCDFLGIPHVCVDFSAEELLAAVPESIRAMGHSENERVDIAISITAMLRSGIIKEKHILTGYGSDLVNLGLPPASGADDVDALIKDIIDGVDCSRNSNEFTDFVAHTYGKRLSHPYWHKDVVLSALDIHPACKIRGGREKAFFRAAMEPYVPMTTAWRKKIGIHLGGGLQGGLDATFGSRELKIQAYDECFRAISSRVLEDGPLASVTNLAPKVDHLRQHTPMTPSGAGRLLHWDGTASEEALGKLSETLLEILKGAGFVLVKNLPLGEEQFKSLVHCLGDPVQHKWKTGSSDLMKLNATHDKGNVVLGRGPLPLHTDGILIGQYPDLIMLYAAEFSDEPGSGETFIVDQVRAGKEMPSDLRERLSKVTFEYHIQEQGHYPRTSSEQGIRVPPLQVGEDGEASLRLCLPFPTGIERSWAMKAVSTVPGVEVDSDALLADLERYLLQPRYMYQHRWNVNEFLVFENKTTLHGRTAISEGGLRSLYRAQVHRRA
;
A
#
# COMPACT_ATOMS: atom_id res chain seq x y z
N MET A 1 -6.33 -51.51 50.67
CA MET A 1 -5.51 -51.52 51.90
C MET A 1 -4.31 -52.43 51.67
N PRO A 2 -3.06 -52.06 51.98
CA PRO A 2 -2.40 -50.74 51.88
C PRO A 2 -0.98 -50.82 51.26
N GLY A 3 -0.33 -49.65 51.04
CA GLY A 3 1.14 -49.50 50.94
C GLY A 3 1.64 -48.87 49.62
N SER A 4 1.76 -47.54 49.43
CA SER A 4 2.86 -46.63 49.86
C SER A 4 4.24 -47.05 49.27
N LEU A 5 5.13 -46.22 48.69
CA LEU A 5 5.33 -44.77 48.60
C LEU A 5 6.44 -44.49 47.53
N THR A 6 6.26 -43.39 46.78
CA THR A 6 7.23 -42.38 46.30
C THR A 6 8.43 -42.66 45.35
N ASN A 7 8.38 -41.87 44.27
CA ASN A 7 9.40 -40.97 43.68
C ASN A 7 10.55 -41.51 42.83
N GLY A 8 10.63 -40.98 41.60
CA GLY A 8 11.91 -40.56 41.01
C GLY A 8 12.07 -40.66 39.50
N SER A 9 11.88 -39.53 38.81
CA SER A 9 12.83 -38.99 37.80
C SER A 9 12.99 -39.67 36.42
N LEU A 10 12.43 -38.98 35.42
CA LEU A 10 13.09 -38.44 34.21
C LEU A 10 13.92 -39.34 33.26
N THR A 11 13.48 -39.28 31.99
CA THR A 11 14.23 -39.05 30.74
C THR A 11 14.25 -40.15 29.67
N ASN A 12 13.72 -39.73 28.51
CA ASN A 12 14.16 -39.94 27.12
C ASN A 12 14.55 -41.34 26.65
N GLY A 13 13.65 -41.96 25.89
CA GLY A 13 13.96 -43.03 24.94
C GLY A 13 13.89 -42.52 23.51
N SER A 14 15.06 -42.46 22.85
CA SER A 14 15.21 -42.25 21.41
C SER A 14 14.74 -43.50 20.66
N LEU A 15 14.08 -43.30 19.52
CA LEU A 15 13.62 -44.34 18.61
C LEU A 15 14.72 -44.75 17.63
N THR A 16 15.06 -46.04 17.57
CA THR A 16 15.49 -46.69 16.32
C THR A 16 14.96 -48.12 16.22
N ASN A 17 14.19 -48.34 15.15
CA ASN A 17 14.03 -49.51 14.28
C ASN A 17 14.00 -50.96 14.83
N GLY A 18 12.90 -51.65 14.50
CA GLY A 18 13.01 -52.80 13.58
C GLY A 18 12.41 -54.14 14.01
N SER A 19 11.15 -54.36 13.60
CA SER A 19 10.56 -55.61 13.05
C SER A 19 10.55 -56.92 13.86
N LEU A 20 9.35 -57.49 14.06
CA LEU A 20 8.87 -58.72 13.36
C LEU A 20 7.50 -59.19 13.92
N THR A 21 6.48 -59.20 13.04
CA THR A 21 5.42 -60.22 12.76
C THR A 21 5.15 -61.32 13.81
N ASN A 22 3.97 -61.81 14.16
CA ASN A 22 2.62 -62.04 13.59
C ASN A 22 1.68 -62.29 14.82
N GLY A 23 0.36 -62.27 14.83
CA GLY A 23 -0.68 -62.12 13.83
C GLY A 23 -2.05 -62.31 14.51
N SER A 24 -3.06 -61.56 14.05
CA SER A 24 -4.48 -61.92 14.09
C SER A 24 -5.25 -60.92 13.20
N SER A 25 -6.17 -61.45 12.40
CA SER A 25 -6.87 -60.78 11.30
C SER A 25 -7.73 -59.57 11.70
N PRO A 26 -8.01 -58.67 10.73
CA PRO A 26 -8.54 -57.33 10.98
C PRO A 26 -10.06 -57.29 11.05
N VAL A 27 -10.59 -56.32 11.81
CA VAL A 27 -11.96 -55.82 11.65
C VAL A 27 -11.89 -54.31 11.42
N ALA A 28 -12.56 -53.87 10.36
CA ALA A 28 -12.66 -52.54 9.75
C ALA A 28 -13.32 -51.46 10.65
N GLY A 29 -13.29 -50.15 10.35
CA GLY A 29 -12.93 -49.53 9.07
C GLY A 29 -12.78 -48.00 9.11
N ASP A 30 -11.92 -47.51 8.22
CA ASP A 30 -11.78 -46.13 7.78
C ASP A 30 -12.76 -45.92 6.61
N GLU A 31 -13.98 -45.44 6.91
CA GLU A 31 -14.97 -45.10 5.88
C GLU A 31 -14.68 -43.70 5.32
N SER A 32 -13.77 -43.65 4.33
CA SER A 32 -13.39 -42.41 3.67
C SER A 32 -14.44 -41.99 2.61
N SER A 33 -15.14 -40.88 2.86
CA SER A 33 -15.98 -40.13 1.91
C SER A 33 -15.17 -39.61 0.71
N ASP A 34 -15.76 -39.41 -0.48
CA ASP A 34 -15.01 -38.89 -1.65
C ASP A 34 -14.67 -37.39 -1.54
N HIS A 35 -15.45 -36.61 -0.77
CA HIS A 35 -15.26 -35.16 -0.62
C HIS A 35 -14.76 -34.71 0.77
N PHE A 36 -14.78 -35.58 1.78
CA PHE A 36 -14.43 -35.22 3.16
C PHE A 36 -13.36 -36.15 3.75
N VAL A 37 -12.50 -35.57 4.59
CA VAL A 37 -11.63 -36.32 5.52
C VAL A 37 -12.23 -36.18 6.92
N VAL A 38 -12.37 -37.29 7.63
CA VAL A 38 -13.02 -37.32 8.95
C VAL A 38 -12.07 -37.92 9.97
N HIS A 39 -11.81 -37.19 11.05
CA HIS A 39 -11.01 -37.67 12.18
C HIS A 39 -11.83 -37.60 13.46
N ILE A 40 -12.13 -38.76 14.05
CA ILE A 40 -12.83 -38.85 15.34
C ILE A 40 -11.79 -39.10 16.43
N SER A 41 -11.76 -38.22 17.42
CA SER A 41 -10.91 -38.39 18.61
C SER A 41 -11.45 -37.60 19.79
N SER A 42 -11.32 -38.17 21.00
CA SER A 42 -11.61 -37.48 22.27
C SER A 42 -12.98 -36.79 22.31
N GLY A 43 -14.04 -37.46 21.85
CA GLY A 43 -15.40 -36.90 21.86
C GLY A 43 -15.69 -35.88 20.75
N THR A 44 -14.78 -35.70 19.80
CA THR A 44 -14.91 -34.71 18.71
C THR A 44 -14.71 -35.34 17.34
N ALA A 45 -15.47 -34.87 16.35
CA ALA A 45 -15.29 -35.24 14.95
C ALA A 45 -14.80 -34.02 14.14
N LEU A 46 -13.56 -34.07 13.63
CA LEU A 46 -13.03 -33.08 12.70
C LEU A 46 -13.39 -33.51 11.27
N VAL A 47 -14.22 -32.71 10.60
CA VAL A 47 -14.61 -32.90 9.20
C VAL A 47 -13.91 -31.84 8.37
N GLU A 48 -12.95 -32.27 7.57
CA GLU A 48 -12.23 -31.42 6.63
C GLU A 48 -12.82 -31.56 5.23
N PHE A 49 -13.00 -30.43 4.54
CA PHE A 49 -13.48 -30.40 3.15
C PHE A 49 -12.36 -30.70 2.13
N SER A 50 -11.21 -31.16 2.61
CA SER A 50 -9.87 -31.12 1.99
C SER A 50 -9.66 -32.10 0.82
N LYS A 51 -10.67 -32.89 0.42
CA LYS A 51 -10.62 -33.69 -0.82
C LYS A 51 -11.09 -32.84 -2.01
N GLY A 52 -10.19 -32.61 -2.96
CA GLY A 52 -10.44 -31.83 -4.17
C GLY A 52 -9.87 -30.40 -4.11
N ASN A 53 -10.63 -29.44 -4.65
CA ASN A 53 -10.17 -28.05 -4.87
C ASN A 53 -9.85 -27.32 -3.55
N ARG A 54 -8.71 -26.62 -3.48
CA ARG A 54 -8.23 -25.84 -2.31
C ARG A 54 -9.20 -24.76 -1.81
N GLN A 55 -10.11 -24.31 -2.67
CA GLN A 55 -11.15 -23.33 -2.34
C GLN A 55 -12.48 -23.97 -1.91
N ASN A 56 -12.59 -25.30 -1.94
CA ASN A 56 -13.73 -26.06 -1.41
C ASN A 56 -15.13 -25.59 -1.90
N PRO A 57 -15.37 -25.41 -3.23
CA PRO A 57 -16.71 -25.12 -3.71
C PRO A 57 -17.68 -26.28 -3.41
N PHE A 58 -18.95 -25.96 -3.20
CA PHE A 58 -20.01 -26.91 -2.89
C PHE A 58 -20.91 -27.14 -4.10
N SER A 59 -20.75 -28.33 -4.70
CA SER A 59 -21.69 -28.90 -5.66
C SER A 59 -22.80 -29.66 -4.95
N ARG A 60 -23.89 -29.98 -5.66
CA ARG A 60 -25.00 -30.77 -5.11
C ARG A 60 -24.58 -32.11 -4.50
N PRO A 61 -23.73 -32.94 -5.13
CA PRO A 61 -23.22 -34.16 -4.51
C PRO A 61 -22.51 -33.91 -3.18
N LYS A 62 -21.63 -32.90 -3.12
CA LYS A 62 -20.89 -32.55 -1.90
C LYS A 62 -21.82 -32.07 -0.78
N MET A 63 -22.89 -31.34 -1.11
CA MET A 63 -23.91 -30.94 -0.13
C MET A 63 -24.68 -32.13 0.43
N ARG A 64 -25.13 -33.05 -0.42
CA ARG A 64 -25.84 -34.27 0.00
C ARG A 64 -24.99 -35.16 0.88
N GLU A 65 -23.71 -35.29 0.53
CA GLU A 65 -22.76 -36.08 1.29
C GLU A 65 -22.47 -35.44 2.65
N LEU A 66 -22.29 -34.12 2.74
CA LEU A 66 -22.15 -33.45 4.03
C LEU A 66 -23.41 -33.61 4.89
N THR A 67 -24.60 -33.54 4.28
CA THR A 67 -25.88 -33.82 4.97
C THR A 67 -25.90 -35.24 5.56
N ALA A 68 -25.54 -36.25 4.76
CA ALA A 68 -25.51 -37.64 5.20
C ALA A 68 -24.46 -37.87 6.30
N LEU A 69 -23.25 -37.32 6.11
CA LEU A 69 -22.16 -37.40 7.08
C LEU A 69 -22.53 -36.74 8.41
N THR A 70 -23.13 -35.55 8.36
CA THR A 70 -23.55 -34.82 9.57
C THR A 70 -24.61 -35.61 10.35
N LYS A 71 -25.56 -36.27 9.67
CA LYS A 71 -26.54 -37.16 10.32
C LYS A 71 -25.86 -38.38 10.94
N LYS A 72 -24.95 -39.03 10.22
CA LYS A 72 -24.17 -40.16 10.74
C LYS A 72 -23.39 -39.78 12.00
N LEU A 73 -22.68 -38.65 11.97
CA LEU A 73 -21.95 -38.13 13.12
C LEU A 73 -22.88 -37.67 14.26
N ALA A 74 -24.12 -37.29 13.96
CA ALA A 74 -25.13 -36.98 14.98
C ALA A 74 -25.61 -38.25 15.72
N ASP A 75 -25.66 -39.39 15.05
CA ASP A 75 -26.07 -40.67 15.64
C ASP A 75 -24.92 -41.41 16.35
N ASP A 76 -23.66 -41.07 16.06
CA ASP A 76 -22.47 -41.73 16.64
C ASP A 76 -22.24 -41.39 18.13
N GLU A 77 -22.39 -42.35 19.04
CA GLU A 77 -22.24 -42.09 20.48
C GLU A 77 -20.84 -41.59 20.90
N GLU A 78 -19.78 -41.87 20.13
CA GLU A 78 -18.41 -41.41 20.41
C GLU A 78 -18.21 -39.92 20.09
N VAL A 79 -19.13 -39.31 19.35
CA VAL A 79 -19.05 -37.89 18.96
C VAL A 79 -19.95 -37.05 19.86
N GLY A 80 -19.36 -36.08 20.55
CA GLY A 80 -20.06 -35.07 21.36
C GLY A 80 -20.16 -33.70 20.66
N CYS A 81 -19.22 -33.37 19.77
CA CYS A 81 -19.18 -32.11 19.02
C CYS A 81 -18.49 -32.30 17.65
N ILE A 82 -18.96 -31.59 16.62
CA ILE A 82 -18.44 -31.67 15.25
C ILE A 82 -17.68 -30.38 14.92
N VAL A 83 -16.51 -30.47 14.31
CA VAL A 83 -15.76 -29.34 13.76
C VAL A 83 -15.78 -29.43 12.24
N LEU A 84 -16.28 -28.38 11.57
CA LEU A 84 -16.19 -28.23 10.12
C LEU A 84 -15.04 -27.30 9.77
N THR A 85 -14.17 -27.70 8.84
CA THR A 85 -13.09 -26.85 8.35
C THR A 85 -12.75 -27.12 6.89
N GLY A 86 -12.12 -26.15 6.23
CA GLY A 86 -11.57 -26.32 4.89
C GLY A 86 -10.37 -27.26 4.82
N GLY A 87 -9.71 -27.50 5.96
CA GLY A 87 -8.42 -28.19 6.10
C GLY A 87 -7.24 -27.22 6.12
N GLU A 88 -6.08 -27.69 6.57
CA GLU A 88 -4.90 -26.83 6.77
C GLU A 88 -4.48 -26.08 5.50
N GLY A 89 -4.35 -24.76 5.62
CA GLY A 89 -3.99 -23.86 4.52
C GLY A 89 -5.04 -23.78 3.40
N ARG A 90 -6.25 -24.29 3.57
CA ARG A 90 -7.32 -24.25 2.57
C ARG A 90 -8.37 -23.21 2.96
N SER A 91 -9.08 -22.68 1.97
CA SER A 91 -10.24 -21.83 2.29
C SER A 91 -11.37 -22.66 2.90
N PHE A 92 -12.17 -22.09 3.78
CA PHE A 92 -13.37 -22.76 4.26
C PHE A 92 -14.28 -23.18 3.11
N SER A 93 -14.74 -22.22 2.30
CA SER A 93 -15.44 -22.49 1.03
C SER A 93 -15.63 -21.21 0.21
N ALA A 94 -15.40 -21.30 -1.09
CA ALA A 94 -15.68 -20.24 -2.06
C ALA A 94 -17.16 -20.17 -2.50
N GLY A 95 -18.05 -20.97 -1.90
CA GLY A 95 -19.48 -20.96 -2.18
C GLY A 95 -19.93 -22.10 -3.08
N GLY A 96 -21.01 -21.86 -3.84
CA GLY A 96 -21.55 -22.86 -4.78
C GLY A 96 -20.59 -23.13 -5.93
N ASP A 97 -20.59 -24.36 -6.45
CA ASP A 97 -19.74 -24.71 -7.59
C ASP A 97 -20.24 -24.05 -8.88
N PHE A 98 -19.47 -23.08 -9.39
CA PHE A 98 -19.80 -22.40 -10.65
C PHE A 98 -19.71 -23.33 -11.87
N HIS A 99 -18.90 -24.39 -11.82
CA HIS A 99 -18.89 -25.40 -12.89
C HIS A 99 -20.18 -26.20 -12.95
N GLU A 100 -20.98 -26.23 -11.88
CA GLU A 100 -22.32 -26.82 -11.88
C GLU A 100 -23.38 -25.74 -12.19
N THR A 101 -23.41 -24.67 -11.39
CA THR A 101 -24.50 -23.68 -11.40
C THR A 101 -24.51 -22.77 -12.63
N SER A 102 -23.39 -22.61 -13.34
CA SER A 102 -23.36 -21.80 -14.58
C SER A 102 -24.10 -22.44 -15.78
N HIS A 103 -24.51 -23.71 -15.63
CA HIS A 103 -25.33 -24.44 -16.59
C HIS A 103 -26.82 -24.40 -16.27
N PHE A 104 -27.23 -23.81 -15.15
CA PHE A 104 -28.64 -23.69 -14.82
C PHE A 104 -29.34 -22.76 -15.81
N THR A 105 -30.62 -23.01 -16.03
CA THR A 105 -31.50 -22.29 -16.96
C THR A 105 -32.71 -21.66 -16.26
N GLY A 106 -32.88 -21.92 -14.96
CA GLY A 106 -34.02 -21.43 -14.18
C GLY A 106 -35.16 -22.45 -14.05
N GLY A 107 -34.92 -23.73 -14.39
CA GLY A 107 -35.89 -24.83 -14.31
C GLY A 107 -35.75 -25.67 -13.03
N ASP A 108 -36.16 -26.94 -13.11
CA ASP A 108 -36.17 -27.90 -12.00
C ASP A 108 -34.79 -28.11 -11.35
N GLU A 109 -33.70 -27.85 -12.08
CA GLU A 109 -32.34 -27.90 -11.56
C GLU A 109 -32.11 -26.89 -10.43
N VAL A 110 -32.76 -25.72 -10.50
CA VAL A 110 -32.70 -24.70 -9.45
C VAL A 110 -33.43 -25.21 -8.21
N ASP A 111 -34.61 -25.81 -8.36
CA ASP A 111 -35.38 -26.32 -7.23
C ASP A 111 -34.64 -27.39 -6.47
N ALA A 112 -34.08 -28.34 -7.21
CA ALA A 112 -33.33 -29.44 -6.64
C ALA A 112 -32.05 -28.93 -5.95
N TRP A 113 -31.44 -27.84 -6.44
CA TRP A 113 -30.32 -27.17 -5.78
C TRP A 113 -30.73 -26.47 -4.49
N ILE A 114 -31.85 -25.73 -4.50
CA ILE A 114 -32.42 -25.10 -3.30
C ILE A 114 -32.77 -26.16 -2.25
N ASP A 115 -33.41 -27.26 -2.65
CA ASP A 115 -33.76 -28.36 -1.74
C ASP A 115 -32.51 -28.99 -1.11
N ASP A 116 -31.46 -29.21 -1.90
CA ASP A 116 -30.21 -29.82 -1.42
C ASP A 116 -29.53 -28.96 -0.33
N PHE A 117 -29.39 -27.64 -0.54
CA PHE A 117 -28.80 -26.80 0.52
C PHE A 117 -29.77 -26.48 1.66
N THR A 118 -31.09 -26.42 1.41
CA THR A 118 -32.08 -26.24 2.49
C THR A 118 -32.04 -27.45 3.44
N HIS A 119 -31.93 -28.66 2.90
CA HIS A 119 -31.72 -29.87 3.69
C HIS A 119 -30.39 -29.86 4.43
N LEU A 120 -29.31 -29.37 3.80
CA LEU A 120 -28.01 -29.24 4.47
C LEU A 120 -28.09 -28.26 5.65
N TYR A 121 -28.62 -27.06 5.44
CA TYR A 121 -28.73 -26.03 6.47
C TYR A 121 -29.56 -26.49 7.66
N THR A 122 -30.73 -27.05 7.39
CA THR A 122 -31.63 -27.57 8.43
C THR A 122 -31.03 -28.78 9.14
N THR A 123 -30.20 -29.59 8.47
CA THR A 123 -29.46 -30.69 9.11
C THR A 123 -28.38 -30.16 10.04
N VAL A 124 -27.46 -29.31 9.56
CA VAL A 124 -26.36 -28.76 10.36
C VAL A 124 -26.88 -27.98 11.57
N ALA A 125 -27.89 -27.13 11.38
CA ALA A 125 -28.50 -26.37 12.46
C ALA A 125 -29.41 -27.24 13.36
N GLY A 126 -30.01 -28.31 12.83
CA GLY A 126 -31.07 -29.07 13.52
C GLY A 126 -30.64 -30.31 14.29
N ILE A 127 -29.44 -30.87 14.06
CA ILE A 127 -28.97 -32.04 14.80
C ILE A 127 -28.86 -31.79 16.31
N SER A 128 -28.80 -32.85 17.12
CA SER A 128 -28.71 -32.71 18.58
C SER A 128 -27.30 -32.37 19.09
N LYS A 129 -26.27 -32.42 18.24
CA LYS A 129 -24.88 -32.15 18.61
C LYS A 129 -24.41 -30.77 18.13
N PRO A 130 -23.60 -30.07 18.94
CA PRO A 130 -23.01 -28.79 18.52
C PRO A 130 -22.03 -28.94 17.36
N VAL A 131 -21.94 -27.88 16.56
CA VAL A 131 -21.09 -27.78 15.38
C VAL A 131 -20.27 -26.49 15.47
N VAL A 132 -18.94 -26.61 15.32
CA VAL A 132 -17.99 -25.50 15.29
C VAL A 132 -17.48 -25.33 13.86
N ALA A 133 -17.57 -24.12 13.30
CA ALA A 133 -16.91 -23.77 12.05
C ALA A 133 -15.54 -23.15 12.32
N ALA A 134 -14.50 -23.72 11.70
CA ALA A 134 -13.13 -23.22 11.73
C ALA A 134 -12.74 -22.74 10.34
N MET A 135 -12.71 -21.40 10.16
CA MET A 135 -12.64 -20.75 8.86
C MET A 135 -11.28 -20.08 8.63
N ASP A 136 -10.58 -20.51 7.57
CA ASP A 136 -9.41 -19.83 7.01
C ASP A 136 -9.70 -19.45 5.54
N GLY A 137 -8.91 -18.53 4.98
CA GLY A 137 -9.06 -18.03 3.63
C GLY A 137 -10.47 -17.51 3.37
N TYR A 138 -11.16 -18.06 2.38
CA TYR A 138 -12.48 -17.61 1.98
C TYR A 138 -13.63 -18.39 2.64
N ALA A 139 -14.63 -17.67 3.13
CA ALA A 139 -15.98 -18.16 3.40
C ALA A 139 -16.98 -17.28 2.61
N ILE A 140 -17.44 -17.76 1.46
CA ILE A 140 -18.18 -16.95 0.48
C ILE A 140 -19.55 -17.58 0.19
N GLY A 141 -20.59 -16.75 0.14
CA GLY A 141 -21.94 -17.13 -0.29
C GLY A 141 -22.44 -18.39 0.43
N LEU A 142 -22.74 -19.45 -0.32
CA LEU A 142 -23.14 -20.75 0.23
C LEU A 142 -22.19 -21.30 1.32
N GLY A 143 -20.87 -21.07 1.18
CA GLY A 143 -19.88 -21.49 2.15
C GLY A 143 -20.00 -20.72 3.47
N LEU A 144 -20.24 -19.41 3.40
CA LEU A 144 -20.53 -18.60 4.59
C LEU A 144 -21.87 -19.01 5.21
N GLN A 145 -22.90 -19.29 4.39
CA GLN A 145 -24.21 -19.73 4.88
C GLN A 145 -24.11 -21.06 5.67
N ILE A 146 -23.28 -22.02 5.23
CA ILE A 146 -22.98 -23.24 6.02
C ILE A 146 -22.37 -22.89 7.37
N ALA A 147 -21.40 -21.97 7.41
CA ALA A 147 -20.79 -21.54 8.67
C ALA A 147 -21.79 -20.84 9.60
N LEU A 148 -22.75 -20.07 9.05
CA LEU A 148 -23.81 -19.42 9.83
C LEU A 148 -24.80 -20.42 10.46
N CYS A 149 -24.91 -21.65 9.92
CA CYS A 149 -25.67 -22.73 10.55
C CYS A 149 -24.94 -23.39 11.73
N CYS A 150 -23.62 -23.14 11.91
CA CYS A 150 -22.85 -23.68 13.03
C CYS A 150 -23.06 -22.85 14.30
N ASP A 151 -22.98 -23.51 15.46
CA ASP A 151 -23.21 -22.87 16.77
C ASP A 151 -22.07 -21.94 17.18
N TYR A 152 -20.83 -22.28 16.79
CA TYR A 152 -19.66 -21.49 17.11
C TYR A 152 -18.78 -21.31 15.86
N ARG A 153 -18.21 -20.13 15.70
CA ARG A 153 -17.44 -19.72 14.50
C ARG A 153 -16.12 -19.11 14.92
N ILE A 154 -15.02 -19.74 14.51
CA ILE A 154 -13.65 -19.30 14.77
C ILE A 154 -13.02 -18.98 13.41
N GLY A 155 -12.47 -17.78 13.27
CA GLY A 155 -11.77 -17.35 12.07
C GLY A 155 -10.26 -17.29 12.28
N ALA A 156 -9.51 -17.60 11.23
CA ALA A 156 -8.11 -17.19 11.14
C ALA A 156 -8.01 -15.66 10.98
N ASP A 157 -6.90 -15.06 11.38
CA ASP A 157 -6.55 -13.66 11.06
C ASP A 157 -6.53 -13.37 9.55
N THR A 158 -6.33 -14.41 8.74
CA THR A 158 -6.36 -14.41 7.27
C THR A 158 -7.75 -14.61 6.65
N CYS A 159 -8.80 -14.86 7.44
CA CYS A 159 -10.11 -15.18 6.88
C CYS A 159 -10.84 -13.95 6.29
N GLN A 160 -11.58 -14.17 5.21
CA GLN A 160 -12.39 -13.18 4.50
C GLN A 160 -13.79 -13.75 4.24
N LEU A 161 -14.79 -13.06 4.79
CA LEU A 161 -16.21 -13.42 4.69
C LEU A 161 -16.88 -12.53 3.64
N VAL A 162 -17.66 -13.12 2.72
CA VAL A 162 -18.31 -12.35 1.62
C VAL A 162 -19.69 -12.94 1.29
N MET A 163 -20.68 -12.08 1.02
CA MET A 163 -22.01 -12.46 0.52
C MET A 163 -22.27 -11.75 -0.82
N PRO A 164 -21.75 -12.28 -1.96
CA PRO A 164 -21.67 -11.57 -3.23
C PRO A 164 -22.89 -11.73 -4.16
N GLU A 165 -23.96 -12.38 -3.70
CA GLU A 165 -25.08 -12.87 -4.51
C GLU A 165 -25.68 -11.79 -5.42
N PHE A 166 -25.98 -10.60 -4.88
CA PHE A 166 -26.53 -9.50 -5.68
C PHE A 166 -25.59 -9.06 -6.80
N ARG A 167 -24.30 -8.90 -6.51
CA ARG A 167 -23.28 -8.60 -7.53
C ARG A 167 -23.16 -9.69 -8.58
N MET A 168 -23.39 -10.95 -8.19
CA MET A 168 -23.34 -12.09 -9.08
C MET A 168 -24.62 -12.26 -9.91
N GLY A 169 -25.69 -11.52 -9.63
CA GLY A 169 -27.00 -11.73 -10.27
C GLY A 169 -27.75 -12.94 -9.70
N ILE A 170 -27.46 -13.34 -8.46
CA ILE A 170 -28.09 -14.45 -7.75
C ILE A 170 -28.98 -13.86 -6.65
N ALA A 171 -30.12 -14.50 -6.37
CA ALA A 171 -30.96 -14.12 -5.26
C ALA A 171 -30.31 -14.51 -3.91
N CYS A 172 -30.46 -13.67 -2.88
CA CYS A 172 -29.82 -13.90 -1.58
C CYS A 172 -30.84 -14.11 -0.45
N ASN A 173 -31.89 -14.89 -0.70
CA ASN A 173 -32.97 -15.09 0.29
C ASN A 173 -32.44 -15.71 1.60
N PHE A 174 -31.72 -16.83 1.49
CA PHE A 174 -31.18 -17.55 2.65
C PHE A 174 -30.08 -16.75 3.34
N GLY A 175 -29.10 -16.23 2.60
CA GLY A 175 -28.05 -15.38 3.16
C GLY A 175 -28.61 -14.16 3.90
N GLY A 176 -29.65 -13.51 3.37
CA GLY A 176 -30.31 -12.39 4.03
C GLY A 176 -30.96 -12.77 5.37
N LEU A 177 -31.74 -13.87 5.40
CA LEU A 177 -32.34 -14.39 6.63
C LEU A 177 -31.26 -14.74 7.68
N MET A 178 -30.21 -15.45 7.26
CA MET A 178 -29.15 -15.90 8.17
C MET A 178 -28.31 -14.75 8.72
N LEU A 179 -27.96 -13.77 7.88
CA LEU A 179 -27.21 -12.59 8.30
C LEU A 179 -28.04 -11.72 9.23
N GLU A 180 -29.32 -11.48 8.92
CA GLU A 180 -30.19 -10.68 9.80
C GLU A 180 -30.36 -11.36 11.17
N ALA A 181 -30.49 -12.69 11.22
CA ALA A 181 -30.54 -13.45 12.46
C ALA A 181 -29.22 -13.42 13.25
N THR A 182 -28.07 -13.28 12.58
CA THR A 182 -26.75 -13.35 13.22
C THR A 182 -26.23 -11.98 13.66
N VAL A 183 -26.33 -10.97 12.80
CA VAL A 183 -25.68 -9.65 12.97
C VAL A 183 -26.64 -8.47 12.86
N GLY A 184 -27.94 -8.76 12.75
CA GLY A 184 -28.96 -7.74 12.62
C GLY A 184 -29.05 -7.11 11.23
N ARG A 185 -30.10 -6.34 11.04
CA ARG A 185 -30.52 -5.83 9.73
C ARG A 185 -29.49 -4.91 9.06
N SER A 186 -28.85 -4.03 9.82
CA SER A 186 -27.92 -3.02 9.28
C SER A 186 -26.67 -3.68 8.67
N VAL A 187 -26.02 -4.58 9.41
CA VAL A 187 -24.82 -5.29 8.93
C VAL A 187 -25.19 -6.21 7.76
N MET A 188 -26.32 -6.91 7.84
CA MET A 188 -26.85 -7.71 6.73
C MET A 188 -27.02 -6.88 5.46
N GLN A 189 -27.70 -5.74 5.53
CA GLN A 189 -27.91 -4.86 4.37
C GLN A 189 -26.59 -4.36 3.81
N LYS A 190 -25.67 -3.92 4.67
CA LYS A 190 -24.34 -3.49 4.25
C LYS A 190 -23.66 -4.60 3.46
N MET A 191 -23.63 -5.82 3.98
CA MET A 191 -22.96 -6.96 3.34
C MET A 191 -23.58 -7.33 1.99
N LEU A 192 -24.90 -7.31 1.87
CA LEU A 192 -25.59 -7.61 0.61
C LEU A 192 -25.45 -6.50 -0.44
N PHE A 193 -25.63 -5.24 -0.06
CA PHE A 193 -25.66 -4.12 -1.00
C PHE A 193 -24.27 -3.66 -1.43
N THR A 194 -23.24 -3.81 -0.60
CA THR A 194 -21.86 -3.49 -1.02
C THR A 194 -21.15 -4.68 -1.64
N SER A 195 -21.53 -5.91 -1.27
CA SER A 195 -20.80 -7.14 -1.64
C SER A 195 -19.30 -7.06 -1.32
N GLU A 196 -18.94 -6.28 -0.29
CA GLU A 196 -17.57 -6.11 0.19
C GLU A 196 -17.09 -7.31 1.03
N LYS A 197 -15.79 -7.33 1.30
CA LYS A 197 -15.16 -8.34 2.15
C LYS A 197 -15.21 -7.91 3.61
N TRP A 198 -15.63 -8.81 4.49
CA TRP A 198 -15.45 -8.70 5.93
C TRP A 198 -14.16 -9.43 6.32
N ASP A 199 -13.16 -8.67 6.75
CA ASP A 199 -11.95 -9.22 7.33
C ASP A 199 -12.19 -9.75 8.75
N ALA A 200 -11.24 -10.52 9.29
CA ALA A 200 -11.40 -11.17 10.59
C ALA A 200 -11.72 -10.18 11.74
N PRO A 201 -11.06 -9.01 11.87
CA PRO A 201 -11.40 -8.03 12.89
C PRO A 201 -12.82 -7.45 12.74
N ALA A 202 -13.24 -7.08 11.52
CA ALA A 202 -14.59 -6.60 11.29
C ALA A 202 -15.64 -7.68 11.56
N ALA A 203 -15.37 -8.91 11.11
CA ALA A 203 -16.23 -10.05 11.34
C ALA A 203 -16.39 -10.39 12.84
N LEU A 204 -15.32 -10.24 13.64
CA LEU A 204 -15.40 -10.39 15.09
C LEU A 204 -16.22 -9.27 15.74
N ARG A 205 -15.93 -8.01 15.39
CA ARG A 205 -16.61 -6.84 15.95
C ARG A 205 -18.12 -6.86 15.66
N ASP A 206 -18.49 -7.24 14.44
CA ASP A 206 -19.88 -7.20 13.98
C ASP A 206 -20.66 -8.49 14.34
N GLY A 207 -20.01 -9.48 14.97
CA GLY A 207 -20.66 -10.72 15.46
C GLY A 207 -20.76 -11.88 14.45
N LEU A 208 -20.09 -11.78 13.29
CA LEU A 208 -19.96 -12.89 12.35
C LEU A 208 -19.02 -13.98 12.87
N LEU A 209 -18.02 -13.63 13.67
CA LEU A 209 -17.10 -14.54 14.34
C LEU A 209 -17.23 -14.42 15.86
N HIS A 210 -17.01 -15.54 16.56
CA HIS A 210 -16.94 -15.55 18.02
C HIS A 210 -15.50 -15.40 18.51
N GLU A 211 -14.53 -15.84 17.71
CA GLU A 211 -13.11 -15.81 18.04
C GLU A 211 -12.27 -15.66 16.77
N VAL A 212 -11.16 -14.93 16.88
CA VAL A 212 -10.14 -14.82 15.84
C VAL A 212 -8.80 -15.27 16.40
N VAL A 213 -8.10 -16.14 15.69
CA VAL A 213 -6.79 -16.67 16.07
C VAL A 213 -5.83 -16.64 14.87
N PRO A 214 -4.50 -16.70 15.08
CA PRO A 214 -3.57 -16.90 13.97
C PRO A 214 -3.91 -18.16 13.17
N ALA A 215 -3.82 -18.11 11.84
CA ALA A 215 -4.18 -19.24 10.96
C ALA A 215 -3.60 -20.60 11.39
N LYS A 216 -2.32 -20.62 11.80
CA LYS A 216 -1.62 -21.84 12.29
C LYS A 216 -2.25 -22.47 13.54
N GLN A 217 -3.03 -21.70 14.31
CA GLN A 217 -3.66 -22.15 15.55
C GLN A 217 -5.14 -22.50 15.35
N LEU A 218 -5.72 -22.25 14.17
CA LEU A 218 -7.15 -22.34 13.93
C LEU A 218 -7.75 -23.72 14.25
N VAL A 219 -7.20 -24.79 13.65
CA VAL A 219 -7.73 -26.16 13.84
C VAL A 219 -7.53 -26.62 15.28
N ALA A 220 -6.35 -26.35 15.86
CA ALA A 220 -6.05 -26.69 17.24
C ALA A 220 -7.04 -26.01 18.21
N ARG A 221 -7.32 -24.72 17.98
CA ARG A 221 -8.27 -23.95 18.79
C ARG A 221 -9.71 -24.45 18.61
N ALA A 222 -10.11 -24.77 17.39
CA ALA A 222 -11.44 -25.33 17.13
C ALA A 222 -11.64 -26.68 17.81
N LEU A 223 -10.63 -27.55 17.78
CA LEU A 223 -10.66 -28.82 18.51
C LEU A 223 -10.72 -28.62 20.03
N GLU A 224 -9.98 -27.65 20.57
CA GLU A 224 -10.04 -27.31 22.00
C GLU A 224 -11.44 -26.86 22.42
N ARG A 225 -12.08 -25.99 21.61
CA ARG A 225 -13.46 -25.56 21.83
C ARG A 225 -14.44 -26.73 21.74
N ALA A 226 -14.32 -27.55 20.71
CA ALA A 226 -15.17 -28.72 20.52
C ALA A 226 -15.04 -29.73 21.67
N ARG A 227 -13.81 -29.98 22.17
CA ARG A 227 -13.56 -30.86 23.32
C ARG A 227 -14.17 -30.32 24.61
N THR A 228 -14.12 -29.01 24.79
CA THR A 228 -14.77 -28.35 25.93
C THR A 228 -16.27 -28.60 25.89
N ILE A 229 -16.89 -28.36 24.72
CA ILE A 229 -18.33 -28.58 24.53
C ILE A 229 -18.71 -30.06 24.68
N SER A 230 -17.90 -30.98 24.14
CA SER A 230 -18.16 -32.42 24.24
C SER A 230 -18.01 -32.98 25.65
N SER A 231 -17.34 -32.26 26.56
CA SER A 231 -17.19 -32.65 27.97
C SER A 231 -18.45 -32.38 28.82
N TRP A 232 -19.41 -31.62 28.31
CA TRP A 232 -20.63 -31.28 29.04
C TRP A 232 -21.66 -32.41 29.03
N ALA A 233 -22.59 -32.38 29.97
CA ALA A 233 -23.66 -33.38 30.09
C ALA A 233 -24.48 -33.48 28.78
N PRO A 234 -24.45 -34.62 28.06
CA PRO A 234 -25.11 -34.73 26.75
C PRO A 234 -26.61 -34.47 26.81
N SER A 235 -27.28 -34.79 27.93
CA SER A 235 -28.71 -34.55 28.12
C SER A 235 -29.09 -33.07 28.04
N ALA A 236 -28.27 -32.18 28.61
CA ALA A 236 -28.52 -30.75 28.58
C ALA A 236 -28.31 -30.19 27.16
N VAL A 237 -27.21 -30.55 26.51
CA VAL A 237 -26.86 -30.05 25.18
C VAL A 237 -27.81 -30.61 24.11
N ARG A 238 -28.01 -31.93 24.07
CA ARG A 238 -28.86 -32.62 23.07
C ARG A 238 -30.35 -32.29 23.25
N GLY A 239 -30.79 -32.02 24.47
CA GLY A 239 -32.17 -31.61 24.76
C GLY A 239 -32.45 -30.13 24.42
N THR A 240 -31.44 -29.26 24.51
CA THR A 240 -31.64 -27.80 24.36
C THR A 240 -31.31 -27.29 22.96
N ARG A 241 -30.26 -27.80 22.30
CA ARG A 241 -29.81 -27.29 20.99
C ARG A 241 -30.92 -27.31 19.93
N PRO A 242 -31.70 -28.40 19.74
CA PRO A 242 -32.77 -28.40 18.74
C PRO A 242 -33.87 -27.37 19.05
N TYR A 243 -34.13 -27.08 20.34
CA TYR A 243 -35.09 -26.05 20.73
C TYR A 243 -34.60 -24.63 20.36
N ILE A 244 -33.33 -24.32 20.61
CA ILE A 244 -32.71 -23.03 20.24
C ILE A 244 -32.84 -22.79 18.74
N ASN A 245 -32.53 -23.80 17.93
CA ASN A 245 -32.51 -23.68 16.48
C ASN A 245 -33.88 -23.94 15.81
N ALA A 246 -34.92 -24.32 16.57
CA ALA A 246 -36.21 -24.70 16.01
C ALA A 246 -36.83 -23.61 15.13
N LYS A 247 -36.83 -22.35 15.60
CA LYS A 247 -37.34 -21.23 14.81
C LYS A 247 -36.50 -20.99 13.56
N PHE A 248 -35.17 -20.97 13.71
CA PHE A 248 -34.26 -20.75 12.59
C PHE A 248 -34.44 -21.83 11.50
N CYS A 249 -34.48 -23.11 11.89
CA CYS A 249 -34.75 -24.21 10.98
C CYS A 249 -36.12 -24.11 10.31
N LYS A 250 -37.16 -23.73 11.04
CA LYS A 250 -38.50 -23.52 10.48
C LYS A 250 -38.50 -22.41 9.43
N ASP A 251 -37.89 -21.27 9.75
CA ASP A 251 -37.82 -20.12 8.84
C ASP A 251 -37.05 -20.48 7.55
N LEU A 252 -36.00 -21.31 7.64
CA LEU A 252 -35.27 -21.82 6.47
C LEU A 252 -36.16 -22.71 5.58
N VAL A 253 -36.96 -23.60 6.18
CA VAL A 253 -37.90 -24.47 5.44
C VAL A 253 -39.00 -23.64 4.77
N ASP A 254 -39.62 -22.72 5.52
CA ASP A 254 -40.71 -21.87 5.01
C ASP A 254 -40.23 -20.98 3.86
N LEU A 255 -38.98 -20.53 3.89
CA LEU A 255 -38.39 -19.69 2.84
C LEU A 255 -38.22 -20.44 1.52
N GLY A 256 -38.06 -21.77 1.55
CA GLY A 256 -37.68 -22.61 0.41
C GLY A 256 -38.48 -22.33 -0.87
N GLU A 257 -39.81 -22.33 -0.80
CA GLU A 257 -40.67 -22.11 -1.97
C GLU A 257 -40.54 -20.70 -2.57
N SER A 258 -40.39 -19.67 -1.73
CA SER A 258 -40.18 -18.30 -2.20
C SER A 258 -38.77 -18.10 -2.79
N ALA A 259 -37.78 -18.77 -2.21
CA ALA A 259 -36.41 -18.76 -2.71
C ALA A 259 -36.32 -19.46 -4.06
N LYS A 260 -36.96 -20.63 -4.24
CA LYS A 260 -37.09 -21.31 -5.53
C LYS A 260 -37.61 -20.36 -6.60
N ARG A 261 -38.73 -19.68 -6.35
CA ARG A 261 -39.32 -18.72 -7.29
C ARG A 261 -38.34 -17.61 -7.68
N THR A 262 -37.67 -17.00 -6.71
CA THR A 262 -36.76 -15.88 -6.94
C THR A 262 -35.49 -16.32 -7.69
N HIS A 263 -34.94 -17.48 -7.34
CA HIS A 263 -33.75 -18.04 -8.00
C HIS A 263 -34.05 -18.51 -9.42
N ARG A 264 -35.22 -19.13 -9.69
CA ARG A 264 -35.63 -19.46 -11.05
C ARG A 264 -35.63 -18.22 -11.95
N GLY A 265 -36.19 -17.11 -11.46
CA GLY A 265 -36.18 -15.83 -12.17
C GLY A 265 -34.76 -15.27 -12.39
N ALA A 266 -33.91 -15.30 -11.36
CA ALA A 266 -32.54 -14.80 -11.45
C ALA A 266 -31.67 -15.59 -12.43
N PHE A 267 -31.76 -16.93 -12.40
CA PHE A 267 -31.06 -17.78 -13.37
C PHE A 267 -31.69 -17.67 -14.77
N ALA A 268 -33.02 -17.59 -14.92
CA ALA A 268 -33.64 -17.40 -16.23
C ALA A 268 -33.22 -16.08 -16.91
N ALA A 269 -32.91 -15.03 -16.13
CA ALA A 269 -32.42 -13.75 -16.65
C ALA A 269 -31.01 -13.82 -17.28
N GLY A 270 -30.21 -14.84 -16.96
CA GLY A 270 -28.92 -15.10 -17.62
C GLY A 270 -27.70 -14.35 -17.06
N ASP A 271 -27.89 -13.33 -16.22
CA ASP A 271 -26.79 -12.55 -15.64
C ASP A 271 -25.89 -13.39 -14.73
N ALA A 272 -26.49 -14.28 -13.92
CA ALA A 272 -25.78 -15.21 -13.05
C ALA A 272 -24.79 -16.07 -13.85
N GLN A 273 -25.26 -16.70 -14.93
CA GLN A 273 -24.46 -17.58 -15.76
C GLN A 273 -23.39 -16.81 -16.53
N LYS A 274 -23.69 -15.59 -17.01
CA LYS A 274 -22.71 -14.72 -17.66
C LYS A 274 -21.57 -14.38 -16.69
N ASN A 275 -21.91 -13.97 -15.46
CA ASN A 275 -20.93 -13.62 -14.43
C ASN A 275 -20.11 -14.84 -13.99
N MET A 276 -20.76 -15.98 -13.73
CA MET A 276 -20.10 -17.24 -13.39
C MET A 276 -19.18 -17.71 -14.52
N LYS A 277 -19.63 -17.72 -15.77
CA LYS A 277 -18.79 -18.08 -16.94
C LYS A 277 -17.64 -17.11 -17.14
N THR A 278 -17.82 -15.82 -16.80
CA THR A 278 -16.72 -14.85 -16.82
C THR A 278 -15.68 -15.17 -15.76
N ILE A 279 -16.11 -15.55 -14.55
CA ILE A 279 -15.22 -16.01 -13.48
C ILE A 279 -14.55 -17.34 -13.85
N ILE A 280 -15.28 -18.29 -14.43
CA ILE A 280 -14.72 -19.56 -14.92
C ILE A 280 -13.75 -19.32 -16.06
N LYS A 281 -14.03 -18.44 -17.02
CA LYS A 281 -13.08 -18.09 -18.08
C LYS A 281 -11.86 -17.37 -17.52
N LYS A 282 -12.03 -16.48 -16.53
CA LYS A 282 -10.90 -15.91 -15.78
C LYS A 282 -10.13 -16.99 -15.03
N SER A 283 -10.81 -17.99 -14.46
CA SER A 283 -10.21 -19.11 -13.71
C SER A 283 -9.55 -20.14 -14.63
N GLN A 284 -10.06 -20.36 -15.85
CA GLN A 284 -9.53 -21.24 -16.90
C GLN A 284 -8.39 -20.59 -17.68
N ASN A 285 -8.47 -19.29 -17.95
CA ASN A 285 -7.30 -18.51 -18.31
C ASN A 285 -6.28 -18.49 -17.16
N HIS A 286 -6.72 -18.61 -15.90
CA HIS A 286 -5.88 -18.92 -14.72
C HIS A 286 -5.51 -20.42 -14.55
N VAL A 287 -6.02 -21.34 -15.38
CA VAL A 287 -5.63 -22.77 -15.35
C VAL A 287 -4.61 -23.05 -16.45
N GLN A 288 -4.67 -22.33 -17.59
CA GLN A 288 -3.53 -22.19 -18.50
C GLN A 288 -2.46 -21.24 -17.94
N VAL A 289 -2.85 -20.24 -17.16
CA VAL A 289 -1.97 -19.49 -16.25
C VAL A 289 -2.01 -20.17 -14.88
N ARG A 290 -1.66 -21.47 -14.80
CA ARG A 290 -1.40 -22.11 -13.51
C ARG A 290 -0.36 -21.24 -12.79
N LYS A 291 -0.76 -20.60 -11.69
CA LYS A 291 0.11 -20.01 -10.65
C LYS A 291 1.53 -19.70 -11.15
N GLU A 292 1.68 -18.67 -11.97
CA GLU A 292 2.77 -17.75 -11.66
C GLU A 292 2.25 -17.01 -10.43
N GLU A 293 2.47 -17.59 -9.25
CA GLU A 293 2.42 -16.79 -8.04
C GLU A 293 3.27 -15.55 -8.29
N ALA A 294 2.83 -14.42 -7.76
CA ALA A 294 3.65 -13.26 -7.45
C ALA A 294 4.90 -13.71 -6.67
N SER A 295 5.87 -14.26 -7.39
CA SER A 295 7.06 -14.92 -6.88
C SER A 295 8.23 -14.14 -7.42
N PRO A 296 9.23 -13.83 -6.59
CA PRO A 296 10.42 -13.16 -7.05
C PRO A 296 10.98 -13.93 -8.26
N SER A 297 11.23 -13.20 -9.34
CA SER A 297 11.77 -13.78 -10.57
C SER A 297 13.28 -13.93 -10.38
N TRP A 298 13.71 -15.12 -9.98
CA TRP A 298 15.11 -15.44 -9.80
C TRP A 298 15.44 -16.85 -10.28
N VAL A 299 16.70 -17.05 -10.65
CA VAL A 299 17.27 -18.35 -10.99
C VAL A 299 18.64 -18.48 -10.32
N LEU A 300 18.98 -19.69 -9.89
CA LEU A 300 20.25 -20.04 -9.27
C LEU A 300 20.71 -21.40 -9.78
N PHE A 301 21.92 -21.45 -10.32
CA PHE A 301 22.60 -22.67 -10.73
C PHE A 301 23.66 -23.00 -9.70
N ALA A 302 23.70 -24.25 -9.23
CA ALA A 302 24.70 -24.71 -8.26
C ALA A 302 25.18 -26.12 -8.58
N ASN A 303 26.42 -26.46 -8.26
CA ASN A 303 26.92 -27.84 -8.40
C ASN A 303 26.66 -28.74 -7.18
N THR A 304 26.09 -28.18 -6.12
CA THR A 304 25.73 -28.91 -4.90
C THR A 304 24.33 -28.53 -4.47
N THR A 305 23.67 -29.46 -3.79
CA THR A 305 22.33 -29.22 -3.25
C THR A 305 22.34 -28.12 -2.21
N ILE A 306 21.33 -27.25 -2.27
CA ILE A 306 21.02 -26.24 -1.25
C ILE A 306 19.66 -26.62 -0.65
N SER A 307 19.68 -27.24 0.54
CA SER A 307 18.50 -27.83 1.19
C SER A 307 17.35 -26.84 1.40
N SER A 308 17.66 -25.60 1.81
CA SER A 308 16.66 -24.54 1.98
C SER A 308 15.97 -24.12 0.67
N LEU A 309 16.53 -24.48 -0.49
CA LEU A 309 15.98 -24.19 -1.82
C LEU A 309 15.32 -25.41 -2.48
N GLU A 310 15.26 -26.56 -1.82
CA GLU A 310 14.77 -27.82 -2.41
C GLU A 310 13.36 -27.70 -3.01
N LYS A 311 12.48 -26.91 -2.38
CA LYS A 311 11.11 -26.63 -2.88
C LYS A 311 11.07 -25.84 -4.18
N THR A 312 12.17 -25.21 -4.56
CA THR A 312 12.34 -24.38 -5.77
C THR A 312 13.26 -25.02 -6.79
N LEU A 313 13.71 -26.26 -6.55
CA LEU A 313 14.51 -27.03 -7.49
C LEU A 313 13.65 -27.38 -8.72
N GLN A 314 14.13 -26.97 -9.89
CA GLN A 314 13.47 -27.21 -11.17
C GLN A 314 13.97 -28.49 -11.83
N THR A 315 15.30 -28.64 -11.88
CA THR A 315 15.94 -29.83 -12.45
C THR A 315 17.36 -30.01 -11.92
N VAL A 316 17.90 -31.21 -12.15
CA VAL A 316 19.32 -31.51 -12.03
C VAL A 316 19.78 -32.01 -13.39
N THR A 317 20.67 -31.26 -14.03
CA THR A 317 21.22 -31.61 -15.36
C THR A 317 22.02 -32.90 -15.30
N ALA A 318 22.25 -33.54 -16.46
CA ALA A 318 23.09 -34.75 -16.56
C ALA A 318 24.50 -34.57 -15.98
N SER A 319 25.06 -33.36 -16.05
CA SER A 319 26.36 -33.00 -15.47
C SER A 319 26.34 -32.81 -13.94
N GLY A 320 25.17 -32.87 -13.30
CA GLY A 320 24.98 -32.66 -11.87
C GLY A 320 24.88 -31.19 -11.45
N ILE A 321 24.47 -30.29 -12.35
CA ILE A 321 24.14 -28.91 -12.00
C ILE A 321 22.67 -28.84 -11.58
N HIS A 322 22.45 -28.39 -10.35
CA HIS A 322 21.13 -28.12 -9.78
C HIS A 322 20.66 -26.73 -10.23
N VAL A 323 19.46 -26.69 -10.82
CA VAL A 323 18.82 -25.45 -11.27
C VAL A 323 17.64 -25.16 -10.36
N TYR A 324 17.75 -24.09 -9.58
CA TYR A 324 16.70 -23.56 -8.72
C TYR A 324 16.12 -22.30 -9.37
N GLY A 325 14.85 -22.02 -9.12
CA GLY A 325 14.28 -20.74 -9.50
C GLY A 325 12.76 -20.72 -9.45
N GLN A 326 12.20 -19.55 -9.76
CA GLN A 326 10.75 -19.32 -9.75
C GLN A 326 10.38 -18.11 -10.63
N GLY A 327 9.11 -18.06 -11.05
CA GLY A 327 8.56 -16.94 -11.82
C GLY A 327 9.06 -16.88 -13.27
N HIS A 328 8.95 -15.68 -13.87
CA HIS A 328 9.27 -15.44 -15.28
C HIS A 328 10.74 -15.74 -15.65
N ALA A 329 11.68 -15.74 -14.71
CA ALA A 329 13.07 -16.11 -14.98
C ALA A 329 13.17 -17.49 -15.65
N LEU A 330 12.37 -18.46 -15.20
CA LEU A 330 12.38 -19.84 -15.72
C LEU A 330 11.89 -19.95 -17.17
N THR A 331 11.15 -18.95 -17.66
CA THR A 331 10.59 -18.93 -19.02
C THR A 331 11.29 -17.91 -19.92
N SER A 332 12.31 -17.20 -19.41
CA SER A 332 12.89 -16.00 -20.04
C SER A 332 13.71 -16.23 -21.31
N GLY A 333 14.00 -17.48 -21.70
CA GLY A 333 14.91 -17.81 -22.82
C GLY A 333 16.37 -17.34 -22.64
N SER A 334 16.63 -16.42 -21.70
CA SER A 334 17.94 -15.88 -21.33
C SER A 334 18.66 -16.80 -20.34
N TYR A 335 17.90 -17.63 -19.61
CA TYR A 335 18.44 -18.63 -18.70
C TYR A 335 18.04 -20.01 -19.22
N THR A 336 19.00 -20.74 -19.77
CA THR A 336 18.75 -22.01 -20.48
C THR A 336 19.60 -23.14 -19.91
N TRP A 337 19.04 -24.34 -19.91
CA TRP A 337 19.72 -25.56 -19.52
C TRP A 337 19.29 -26.68 -20.46
N LEU A 338 20.25 -27.35 -21.08
CA LEU A 338 20.01 -28.41 -22.05
C LEU A 338 20.74 -29.68 -21.61
N ASP A 339 20.01 -30.79 -21.62
CA ASP A 339 20.54 -32.13 -21.34
C ASP A 339 20.99 -32.78 -22.66
N GLY A 340 22.30 -32.81 -22.90
CA GLY A 340 22.90 -33.45 -24.09
C GLY A 340 24.22 -32.83 -24.52
N ASP A 341 25.09 -33.65 -25.12
CA ASP A 341 26.35 -33.23 -25.74
C ASP A 341 26.16 -33.19 -27.26
N ASP A 342 25.33 -32.25 -27.74
CA ASP A 342 24.98 -32.18 -29.17
C ASP A 342 26.13 -31.64 -30.04
N GLY A 343 27.33 -31.42 -29.48
CA GLY A 343 28.46 -30.82 -30.19
C GLY A 343 28.20 -29.41 -30.75
N ALA A 344 27.06 -28.82 -30.41
CA ALA A 344 26.64 -27.51 -30.88
C ALA A 344 27.43 -26.40 -30.15
N SER A 345 27.97 -25.45 -30.93
CA SER A 345 28.62 -24.26 -30.38
C SER A 345 27.68 -23.49 -29.43
N PRO A 346 28.21 -22.78 -28.42
CA PRO A 346 27.43 -21.92 -27.54
C PRO A 346 26.51 -20.99 -28.36
N SER A 347 25.33 -20.69 -27.84
CA SER A 347 24.41 -19.77 -28.50
C SER A 347 25.12 -18.43 -28.74
N ALA A 348 24.98 -17.88 -29.96
CA ALA A 348 25.42 -16.52 -30.22
C ALA A 348 24.50 -15.57 -29.45
N HIS A 349 25.04 -14.88 -28.46
CA HIS A 349 24.35 -13.84 -27.69
C HIS A 349 24.96 -12.48 -27.99
N ASP A 350 24.14 -11.44 -27.98
CA ASP A 350 24.61 -10.06 -28.13
C ASP A 350 25.42 -9.67 -26.87
N GLU A 351 26.43 -8.82 -27.00
CA GLU A 351 27.26 -8.39 -25.86
C GLU A 351 26.45 -7.60 -24.80
N TRP A 352 25.29 -7.10 -25.19
CA TRP A 352 24.34 -6.37 -24.36
C TRP A 352 23.42 -7.29 -23.55
N ASP A 353 23.34 -8.58 -23.89
CA ASP A 353 22.45 -9.54 -23.23
C ASP A 353 23.09 -10.12 -21.94
N THR A 354 22.30 -10.20 -20.88
CA THR A 354 22.61 -11.04 -19.71
C THR A 354 22.01 -12.43 -19.91
N PHE A 355 22.82 -13.49 -19.75
CA PHE A 355 22.36 -14.88 -19.87
C PHE A 355 23.10 -15.85 -18.94
N ILE A 356 22.47 -17.01 -18.68
CA ILE A 356 23.11 -18.19 -18.09
C ILE A 356 22.72 -19.39 -18.96
N GLU A 357 23.72 -20.10 -19.48
CA GLU A 357 23.55 -21.27 -20.33
C GLU A 357 24.30 -22.47 -19.72
N SER A 358 23.59 -23.56 -19.48
CA SER A 358 24.17 -24.85 -19.05
C SER A 358 24.03 -25.88 -20.16
N ARG A 359 25.14 -26.45 -20.63
CA ARG A 359 25.18 -27.50 -21.67
C ARG A 359 26.24 -28.54 -21.34
N GLY A 360 25.82 -29.78 -21.13
CA GLY A 360 26.72 -30.86 -20.72
C GLY A 360 27.57 -30.43 -19.52
N ASP A 361 28.88 -30.65 -19.59
CA ASP A 361 29.83 -30.32 -18.52
C ASP A 361 30.25 -28.84 -18.43
N ILE A 362 29.52 -27.92 -19.09
CA ILE A 362 29.85 -26.49 -19.15
C ILE A 362 28.64 -25.66 -18.69
N LEU A 363 28.90 -24.73 -17.76
CA LEU A 363 28.00 -23.61 -17.47
C LEU A 363 28.70 -22.31 -17.85
N ARG A 364 28.02 -21.46 -18.62
CA ARG A 364 28.48 -20.13 -18.99
C ARG A 364 27.45 -19.10 -18.54
N ALA A 365 27.90 -18.07 -17.84
CA ALA A 365 27.09 -16.93 -17.45
C ALA A 365 27.75 -15.65 -17.94
N ARG A 366 26.98 -14.72 -18.51
CA ARG A 366 27.46 -13.42 -18.97
C ARG A 366 26.57 -12.32 -18.43
N ALA A 367 27.18 -11.28 -17.88
CA ALA A 367 26.49 -10.03 -17.58
C ALA A 367 26.57 -9.10 -18.79
N GLY A 368 25.42 -8.62 -19.26
CA GLY A 368 25.33 -7.69 -20.38
C GLY A 368 25.99 -6.35 -20.06
N ALA A 369 26.28 -5.57 -21.11
CA ALA A 369 26.95 -4.28 -20.95
C ALA A 369 26.18 -3.29 -20.06
N MET A 370 24.84 -3.32 -20.00
CA MET A 370 24.07 -2.37 -19.17
C MET A 370 23.71 -2.87 -17.77
N SER A 371 23.99 -4.15 -17.47
CA SER A 371 23.77 -4.80 -16.17
C SER A 371 22.39 -4.52 -15.54
N ASP A 372 21.35 -4.34 -16.36
CA ASP A 372 19.95 -4.16 -15.96
C ASP A 372 19.37 -5.43 -15.32
N ARG A 373 19.86 -6.60 -15.74
CA ARG A 373 19.68 -7.89 -15.08
C ARG A 373 20.98 -8.30 -14.40
N PRO A 374 21.14 -8.08 -13.08
CA PRO A 374 22.39 -8.36 -12.40
C PRO A 374 22.62 -9.86 -12.24
N LEU A 375 23.88 -10.28 -12.34
CA LEU A 375 24.34 -11.61 -12.02
C LEU A 375 25.25 -11.58 -10.81
N PHE A 376 25.15 -12.62 -9.99
CA PHE A 376 25.97 -12.80 -8.81
C PHE A 376 26.57 -14.21 -8.80
N ALA A 377 27.71 -14.37 -8.15
CA ALA A 377 28.40 -15.63 -7.98
C ALA A 377 28.95 -15.79 -6.55
N THR A 378 29.04 -17.04 -6.09
CA THR A 378 29.70 -17.41 -4.84
C THR A 378 30.39 -18.76 -5.01
N ARG A 379 31.49 -18.97 -4.28
CA ARG A 379 32.25 -20.22 -4.30
C ARG A 379 32.84 -20.56 -2.94
N ASN A 380 32.75 -21.83 -2.57
CA ASN A 380 33.51 -22.44 -1.49
C ASN A 380 34.75 -23.11 -2.07
N THR A 381 35.93 -22.51 -1.86
CA THR A 381 37.20 -23.05 -2.38
C THR A 381 37.64 -24.34 -1.68
N THR A 382 37.13 -24.61 -0.47
CA THR A 382 37.46 -25.80 0.32
C THR A 382 36.68 -27.02 -0.15
N THR A 383 35.36 -26.87 -0.35
CA THR A 383 34.49 -27.98 -0.77
C THR A 383 34.33 -28.08 -2.29
N GLY A 384 34.67 -27.01 -3.02
CA GLY A 384 34.43 -26.91 -4.46
C GLY A 384 32.99 -26.54 -4.83
N ALA A 385 32.12 -26.25 -3.85
CA ALA A 385 30.77 -25.77 -4.10
C ALA A 385 30.78 -24.38 -4.76
N TRP A 386 29.88 -24.13 -5.70
CA TRP A 386 29.68 -22.84 -6.35
C TRP A 386 28.21 -22.62 -6.67
N ALA A 387 27.81 -21.36 -6.74
CA ALA A 387 26.51 -20.97 -7.27
C ALA A 387 26.61 -19.67 -8.09
N VAL A 388 25.81 -19.58 -9.14
CA VAL A 388 25.65 -18.40 -10.01
C VAL A 388 24.16 -18.14 -10.20
N GLY A 389 23.71 -16.91 -10.04
CA GLY A 389 22.29 -16.59 -10.14
C GLY A 389 22.00 -15.10 -10.26
N THR A 390 20.72 -14.76 -10.30
CA THR A 390 20.23 -13.39 -10.54
C THR A 390 19.89 -12.64 -9.24
N ASP A 391 20.06 -13.28 -8.09
CA ASP A 391 19.62 -12.74 -6.81
C ASP A 391 20.63 -12.95 -5.69
N ALA A 392 21.23 -11.86 -5.20
CA ALA A 392 22.25 -11.89 -4.15
C ALA A 392 21.78 -12.55 -2.84
N PHE A 393 20.49 -12.44 -2.49
CA PHE A 393 19.96 -13.06 -1.26
C PHE A 393 19.92 -14.60 -1.36
N THR A 394 19.56 -15.17 -2.51
CA THR A 394 19.64 -16.64 -2.71
C THR A 394 21.08 -17.16 -2.65
N LEU A 395 22.05 -16.39 -3.13
CA LEU A 395 23.47 -16.74 -2.98
C LEU A 395 23.95 -16.63 -1.54
N HIS A 396 23.48 -15.63 -0.79
CA HIS A 396 23.74 -15.50 0.63
C HIS A 396 23.19 -16.71 1.42
N LEU A 397 21.99 -17.17 1.07
CA LEU A 397 21.40 -18.39 1.63
C LEU A 397 22.20 -19.66 1.28
N ALA A 398 22.66 -19.79 0.03
CA ALA A 398 23.51 -20.91 -0.39
C ALA A 398 24.79 -21.01 0.45
N ARG A 399 25.44 -19.87 0.70
CA ARG A 399 26.63 -19.78 1.57
C ARG A 399 26.33 -20.24 3.00
N SER A 400 25.20 -19.81 3.56
CA SER A 400 24.75 -20.23 4.89
C SER A 400 24.64 -21.75 4.98
N GLN A 401 23.99 -22.39 3.99
CA GLN A 401 23.82 -23.84 3.94
C GLN A 401 25.13 -24.61 3.77
N TRP A 402 26.15 -24.01 3.15
CA TRP A 402 27.49 -24.59 3.06
C TRP A 402 28.38 -24.32 4.28
N GLY A 403 27.83 -23.76 5.36
CA GLY A 403 28.57 -23.45 6.58
C GLY A 403 29.63 -22.36 6.39
N MET A 404 29.47 -21.49 5.39
CA MET A 404 30.38 -20.38 5.14
C MET A 404 30.00 -19.15 5.98
N HIS A 405 30.94 -18.22 6.15
CA HIS A 405 30.67 -16.95 6.80
C HIS A 405 29.63 -16.11 6.00
N THR A 406 28.55 -15.70 6.69
CA THR A 406 27.40 -14.95 6.17
C THR A 406 27.24 -13.59 6.85
N GLY A 407 28.33 -12.86 7.05
CA GLY A 407 28.25 -11.47 7.52
C GLY A 407 27.83 -10.51 6.40
N LEU A 408 27.50 -9.28 6.82
CA LEU A 408 27.17 -8.17 5.92
C LEU A 408 28.28 -7.12 5.96
N THR A 409 28.48 -6.42 4.85
CA THR A 409 29.30 -5.20 4.78
C THR A 409 28.41 -3.98 5.08
N ASN A 410 28.62 -2.84 4.42
CA ASN A 410 27.75 -1.68 4.55
C ASN A 410 26.69 -1.70 3.43
N PRO A 411 25.43 -2.03 3.71
CA PRO A 411 24.39 -2.11 2.69
C PRO A 411 23.96 -0.73 2.17
N SER A 412 24.29 0.36 2.85
CA SER A 412 23.93 1.72 2.43
C SER A 412 24.89 2.30 1.38
N VAL A 413 25.79 1.48 0.82
CA VAL A 413 26.79 1.89 -0.18
C VAL A 413 26.59 1.12 -1.47
N ILE A 414 26.72 1.80 -2.60
CA ILE A 414 26.85 1.18 -3.92
C ILE A 414 28.34 0.89 -4.16
N TYR A 415 28.67 -0.38 -4.20
CA TYR A 415 30.02 -0.85 -4.53
C TYR A 415 30.24 -0.81 -6.04
N ARG A 416 31.36 -0.25 -6.49
CA ARG A 416 31.73 -0.13 -7.92
C ARG A 416 32.66 -1.24 -8.41
N ASP A 417 32.89 -2.25 -7.59
CA ASP A 417 33.67 -3.44 -7.91
C ASP A 417 32.79 -4.70 -7.79
N GLU A 418 33.41 -5.87 -7.74
CA GLU A 418 32.68 -7.13 -7.58
C GLU A 418 32.02 -7.30 -6.19
N THR A 419 32.26 -6.39 -5.24
CA THR A 419 31.74 -6.53 -3.88
C THR A 419 30.25 -6.23 -3.77
N THR A 420 29.61 -6.82 -2.76
CA THR A 420 28.19 -6.60 -2.46
C THR A 420 28.01 -6.36 -0.97
N ALA A 421 26.77 -6.05 -0.57
CA ALA A 421 26.38 -5.99 0.83
C ALA A 421 26.58 -7.33 1.59
N PHE A 422 26.73 -8.45 0.88
CA PHE A 422 26.88 -9.78 1.45
C PHE A 422 28.34 -10.29 1.34
N ILE A 423 28.95 -10.63 2.48
CA ILE A 423 30.33 -11.11 2.49
C ILE A 423 30.44 -12.42 1.70
N GLY A 424 31.30 -12.40 0.67
CA GLY A 424 31.61 -13.54 -0.19
C GLY A 424 30.54 -13.88 -1.24
N VAL A 425 29.59 -12.98 -1.47
CA VAL A 425 28.79 -12.94 -2.70
C VAL A 425 29.37 -11.83 -3.58
N SER A 426 29.75 -12.18 -4.80
CA SER A 426 30.32 -11.25 -5.77
C SER A 426 29.33 -10.94 -6.87
N LYS A 427 29.23 -9.67 -7.28
CA LYS A 427 28.52 -9.28 -8.51
C LYS A 427 29.42 -9.55 -9.71
N VAL A 428 28.87 -10.12 -10.77
CA VAL A 428 29.59 -10.30 -12.04
C VAL A 428 29.74 -8.92 -12.69
N PRO A 429 30.96 -8.47 -13.04
CA PRO A 429 31.16 -7.15 -13.64
C PRO A 429 30.41 -7.00 -14.97
N SER A 430 30.07 -5.77 -15.32
CA SER A 430 29.41 -5.47 -16.59
C SER A 430 30.28 -5.88 -17.78
N ASN A 431 29.64 -6.45 -18.80
CA ASN A 431 30.30 -6.96 -20.00
C ASN A 431 31.40 -8.01 -19.71
N SER A 432 31.08 -8.97 -18.85
CA SER A 432 32.01 -10.03 -18.41
C SER A 432 31.33 -11.39 -18.40
N SER A 433 32.12 -12.44 -18.48
CA SER A 433 31.62 -13.81 -18.42
C SER A 433 32.34 -14.67 -17.40
N ILE A 434 31.58 -15.64 -16.88
CA ILE A 434 32.00 -16.73 -16.02
C ILE A 434 31.77 -18.02 -16.80
N GLU A 435 32.81 -18.84 -16.95
CA GLU A 435 32.69 -20.21 -17.46
C GLU A 435 33.13 -21.20 -16.37
N LEU A 436 32.28 -22.18 -16.10
CA LEU A 436 32.50 -23.28 -15.19
C LEU A 436 32.48 -24.57 -15.98
N ARG A 437 33.60 -25.30 -16.00
CA ARG A 437 33.76 -26.54 -16.75
C ARG A 437 34.09 -27.70 -15.82
N LYS A 438 33.34 -28.79 -15.90
CA LYS A 438 33.64 -30.03 -15.18
C LYS A 438 34.79 -30.75 -15.87
N THR A 439 35.79 -31.17 -15.11
CA THR A 439 36.94 -31.95 -15.62
C THR A 439 36.94 -33.35 -15.02
N GLY A 440 36.84 -34.39 -15.86
CA GLY A 440 36.94 -35.82 -15.51
C GLY A 440 35.67 -36.62 -15.83
N SER A 441 35.80 -37.69 -16.62
CA SER A 441 34.72 -38.58 -17.06
C SER A 441 34.58 -39.81 -16.16
N GLY A 442 33.37 -40.06 -15.63
CA GLY A 442 32.95 -41.36 -15.09
C GLY A 442 32.36 -41.30 -13.67
N ASP A 443 31.07 -41.64 -13.55
CA ASP A 443 30.27 -42.30 -12.49
C ASP A 443 30.58 -42.14 -10.98
N ALA A 444 31.56 -41.33 -10.58
CA ALA A 444 31.81 -40.97 -9.20
C ALA A 444 31.41 -39.50 -8.96
N GLN A 445 30.73 -39.25 -7.83
CA GLN A 445 30.26 -37.95 -7.31
C GLN A 445 31.40 -36.93 -7.03
N GLY A 446 32.47 -36.86 -7.83
CA GLY A 446 33.72 -36.14 -7.50
C GLY A 446 34.41 -35.37 -8.64
N GLY A 447 33.72 -35.06 -9.76
CA GLY A 447 34.31 -34.22 -10.83
C GLY A 447 34.64 -32.80 -10.34
N ARG A 448 35.88 -32.34 -10.54
CA ARG A 448 36.29 -30.97 -10.15
C ARG A 448 35.82 -29.97 -11.21
N TRP A 449 35.28 -28.84 -10.75
CA TRP A 449 34.90 -27.72 -11.61
C TRP A 449 36.03 -26.70 -11.72
N LYS A 450 36.42 -26.36 -12.95
CA LYS A 450 37.37 -25.30 -13.28
C LYS A 450 36.59 -24.03 -13.63
N LEU A 451 36.89 -22.95 -12.92
CA LEU A 451 36.37 -21.62 -13.17
C LEU A 451 37.34 -20.84 -14.06
N SER A 452 36.82 -20.17 -15.08
CA SER A 452 37.51 -19.12 -15.84
C SER A 452 36.60 -17.91 -15.96
N THR A 453 37.18 -16.72 -15.90
CA THR A 453 36.49 -15.45 -16.12
C THR A 453 37.10 -14.75 -17.32
N GLU A 454 36.28 -14.03 -18.07
CA GLU A 454 36.71 -13.21 -19.19
C GLU A 454 36.05 -11.84 -19.09
N GLN A 455 36.88 -10.80 -19.09
CA GLN A 455 36.45 -9.40 -19.12
C GLN A 455 36.56 -8.90 -20.57
N PHE A 456 35.46 -8.43 -21.13
CA PHE A 456 35.45 -7.86 -22.47
C PHE A 456 35.66 -6.35 -22.41
N ARG A 457 36.09 -5.77 -23.54
CA ARG A 457 36.20 -4.31 -23.68
C ARG A 457 34.83 -3.68 -23.53
N ASP A 458 34.67 -2.72 -22.62
CA ASP A 458 33.38 -2.08 -22.38
C ASP A 458 32.94 -1.24 -23.59
N PRO A 459 31.82 -1.57 -24.26
CA PRO A 459 31.33 -0.81 -25.41
C PRO A 459 30.93 0.61 -25.03
N ILE A 460 30.52 0.84 -23.79
CA ILE A 460 30.21 2.19 -23.30
C ILE A 460 31.48 3.02 -23.21
N LEU A 461 32.56 2.47 -22.64
CA LEU A 461 33.83 3.20 -22.61
C LEU A 461 34.40 3.46 -24.01
N ALA A 462 34.19 2.52 -24.94
CA ALA A 462 34.60 2.68 -26.33
C ALA A 462 33.81 3.76 -27.09
N ALA A 463 32.57 4.02 -26.67
CA ALA A 463 31.67 5.03 -27.26
C ALA A 463 31.89 6.46 -26.74
N LEU A 464 32.80 6.67 -25.78
CA LEU A 464 33.08 7.98 -25.16
C LEU A 464 33.94 8.91 -26.02
N SER A 465 33.62 9.01 -27.30
CA SER A 465 34.23 10.00 -28.19
C SER A 465 33.10 10.69 -28.94
N PRO A 466 32.43 11.68 -28.34
CA PRO A 466 31.24 12.28 -28.93
C PRO A 466 31.57 12.95 -30.26
N GLN A 467 30.99 12.43 -31.35
CA GLN A 467 31.19 12.95 -32.70
C GLN A 467 30.11 13.97 -33.09
N ILE A 468 28.91 13.87 -32.51
CA ILE A 468 27.78 14.71 -32.90
C ILE A 468 27.83 16.05 -32.15
N ARG A 469 28.23 17.09 -32.87
CA ARG A 469 28.29 18.49 -32.40
C ARG A 469 27.18 19.37 -32.96
N ASP A 470 26.54 18.94 -34.05
CA ASP A 470 25.41 19.66 -34.61
C ASP A 470 24.18 19.45 -33.72
N PHE A 471 23.56 20.56 -33.31
CA PHE A 471 22.48 20.55 -32.32
C PHE A 471 21.19 19.90 -32.85
N ALA A 472 20.85 20.14 -34.12
CA ALA A 472 19.65 19.58 -34.73
C ALA A 472 19.83 18.08 -35.00
N LEU A 473 21.00 17.70 -35.51
CA LEU A 473 21.38 16.30 -35.70
C LEU A 473 21.36 15.55 -34.37
N ALA A 474 21.95 16.10 -33.30
CA ALA A 474 21.90 15.52 -31.96
C ALA A 474 20.45 15.23 -31.51
N GLY A 475 19.56 16.20 -31.70
CA GLY A 475 18.13 16.06 -31.40
C GLY A 475 17.48 14.92 -32.18
N SER A 476 17.61 14.96 -33.51
CA SER A 476 16.97 13.98 -34.40
C SER A 476 17.49 12.56 -34.22
N SER A 477 18.81 12.36 -34.07
CA SER A 477 19.43 11.06 -33.84
C SER A 477 18.95 10.43 -32.53
N PHE A 478 18.91 11.23 -31.45
CA PHE A 478 18.49 10.74 -30.15
C PHE A 478 17.00 10.40 -30.10
N VAL A 479 16.14 11.25 -30.69
CA VAL A 479 14.71 10.97 -30.82
C VAL A 479 14.46 9.70 -31.63
N SER A 480 15.17 9.53 -32.76
CA SER A 480 15.05 8.32 -33.58
C SER A 480 15.46 7.06 -32.81
N ALA A 481 16.55 7.13 -32.04
CA ALA A 481 16.98 6.01 -31.20
C ALA A 481 15.94 5.67 -30.12
N LEU A 482 15.38 6.70 -29.46
CA LEU A 482 14.37 6.51 -28.40
C LEU A 482 13.07 5.93 -28.95
N GLN A 483 12.58 6.42 -30.10
CA GLN A 483 11.41 5.87 -30.77
C GLN A 483 11.63 4.41 -31.19
N GLY A 484 12.82 4.11 -31.72
CA GLY A 484 13.24 2.74 -32.06
C GLY A 484 13.23 1.82 -30.84
N ALA A 485 13.77 2.28 -29.71
CA ALA A 485 13.79 1.52 -28.46
C ALA A 485 12.38 1.23 -27.92
N VAL A 486 11.49 2.24 -27.89
CA VAL A 486 10.08 2.04 -27.47
C VAL A 486 9.40 1.00 -28.37
N SER A 487 9.62 1.09 -29.69
CA SER A 487 9.08 0.13 -30.65
C SER A 487 9.61 -1.28 -30.39
N GLN A 488 10.93 -1.47 -30.34
CA GLN A 488 11.56 -2.78 -30.12
C GLN A 488 11.13 -3.43 -28.80
N MET A 489 11.07 -2.66 -27.71
CA MET A 489 10.67 -3.18 -26.41
C MET A 489 9.21 -3.67 -26.37
N THR A 490 8.33 -3.11 -27.21
CA THR A 490 6.88 -3.36 -27.19
C THR A 490 6.37 -4.27 -28.31
N GLN A 491 7.21 -4.63 -29.29
CA GLN A 491 6.86 -5.46 -30.47
C GLN A 491 6.12 -6.78 -30.14
N ASN A 492 6.44 -7.43 -29.02
CA ASN A 492 5.87 -8.72 -28.63
C ASN A 492 4.77 -8.60 -27.54
N GLY A 493 4.26 -7.39 -27.27
CA GLY A 493 3.23 -7.15 -26.27
C GLY A 493 1.80 -7.43 -26.77
N ASP A 494 0.82 -7.29 -25.88
CA ASP A 494 -0.62 -7.37 -26.21
C ASP A 494 -1.18 -6.08 -26.85
N GLY A 495 -0.28 -5.18 -27.27
CA GLY A 495 -0.62 -3.87 -27.82
C GLY A 495 -1.04 -2.82 -26.79
N SER A 496 -1.02 -3.14 -25.49
CA SER A 496 -1.39 -2.22 -24.41
C SER A 496 -0.22 -1.97 -23.45
N VAL A 497 0.05 -0.70 -23.13
CA VAL A 497 1.12 -0.33 -22.19
C VAL A 497 0.65 0.70 -21.18
N ALA A 498 1.17 0.59 -19.96
CA ALA A 498 1.10 1.64 -18.96
C ALA A 498 2.35 2.51 -19.06
N THR A 499 2.21 3.82 -18.91
CA THR A 499 3.35 4.74 -18.81
C THR A 499 3.33 5.44 -17.46
N LEU A 500 4.45 5.40 -16.73
CA LEU A 500 4.60 6.17 -15.49
C LEU A 500 5.00 7.62 -15.83
N LEU A 501 4.07 8.55 -15.66
CA LEU A 501 4.14 9.91 -16.16
C LEU A 501 4.25 10.94 -15.01
N SER A 502 5.24 11.82 -15.13
CA SER A 502 5.56 12.88 -14.16
C SER A 502 5.29 14.30 -14.69
N GLY A 503 4.76 14.43 -15.92
CA GLY A 503 4.57 15.72 -16.58
C GLY A 503 5.87 16.41 -17.06
N GLY A 504 7.02 15.77 -16.88
CA GLY A 504 8.30 16.21 -17.44
C GLY A 504 8.57 15.63 -18.83
N ILE A 505 9.60 16.14 -19.50
CA ILE A 505 9.96 15.72 -20.87
C ILE A 505 10.35 14.25 -20.98
N ASP A 506 10.94 13.67 -19.92
CA ASP A 506 11.53 12.33 -19.99
C ASP A 506 10.45 11.25 -20.13
N SER A 507 9.51 11.22 -19.18
CA SER A 507 8.36 10.33 -19.23
C SER A 507 7.40 10.75 -20.35
N GLY A 508 7.29 12.06 -20.62
CA GLY A 508 6.43 12.57 -21.69
C GLY A 508 6.82 12.09 -23.09
N ALA A 509 8.12 12.04 -23.40
CA ALA A 509 8.61 11.55 -24.69
C ALA A 509 8.36 10.05 -24.87
N VAL A 510 8.58 9.25 -23.82
CA VAL A 510 8.27 7.81 -23.84
C VAL A 510 6.78 7.58 -24.08
N THR A 511 5.91 8.35 -23.41
CA THR A 511 4.46 8.28 -23.61
C THR A 511 4.07 8.67 -25.03
N ALA A 512 4.60 9.78 -25.56
CA ALA A 512 4.31 10.23 -26.91
C ALA A 512 4.72 9.18 -27.96
N PHE A 513 5.92 8.61 -27.84
CA PHE A 513 6.38 7.58 -28.78
C PHE A 513 5.63 6.26 -28.65
N ALA A 514 5.17 5.89 -27.44
CA ALA A 514 4.29 4.74 -27.28
C ALA A 514 2.97 4.93 -28.05
N VAL A 515 2.36 6.11 -27.95
CA VAL A 515 1.14 6.47 -28.71
C VAL A 515 1.41 6.47 -30.22
N LEU A 516 2.51 7.10 -30.66
CA LEU A 516 2.88 7.17 -32.08
C LEU A 516 3.22 5.80 -32.69
N SER A 517 3.62 4.83 -31.85
CA SER A 517 3.84 3.44 -32.25
C SER A 517 2.52 2.65 -32.39
N GLY A 518 1.37 3.29 -32.20
CA GLY A 518 0.04 2.68 -32.32
C GLY A 518 -0.40 1.85 -31.11
N LEU A 519 0.28 1.99 -29.96
CA LEU A 519 -0.07 1.26 -28.74
C LEU A 519 -1.28 1.89 -28.05
N LYS A 520 -2.05 1.06 -27.35
CA LYS A 520 -3.07 1.52 -26.41
C LYS A 520 -2.36 1.92 -25.11
N VAL A 521 -2.25 3.21 -24.87
CA VAL A 521 -1.53 3.76 -23.71
C VAL A 521 -2.50 4.21 -22.61
N THR A 522 -2.23 3.81 -21.37
CA THR A 522 -2.81 4.44 -20.16
C THR A 522 -1.69 5.10 -19.37
N ALA A 523 -1.80 6.40 -19.11
CA ALA A 523 -0.82 7.11 -18.30
C ALA A 523 -1.18 7.10 -16.82
N TYR A 524 -0.20 6.83 -15.97
CA TYR A 524 -0.34 6.82 -14.52
C TYR A 524 0.63 7.84 -13.92
N SER A 525 0.13 8.74 -13.08
CA SER A 525 0.98 9.68 -12.32
C SER A 525 0.85 9.41 -10.83
N ALA A 526 1.99 9.35 -10.14
CA ALA A 526 2.07 9.19 -8.69
C ALA A 526 2.14 10.54 -7.98
N GLY A 527 1.40 10.66 -6.89
CA GLY A 527 1.46 11.73 -5.92
C GLY A 527 1.89 11.19 -4.55
N THR A 528 2.44 12.07 -3.74
CA THR A 528 2.90 11.77 -2.38
C THR A 528 2.25 12.75 -1.40
N PRO A 529 2.31 12.51 -0.08
CA PRO A 529 1.76 13.45 0.90
C PRO A 529 2.41 14.84 0.80
N TRP A 530 3.64 14.91 0.27
CA TRP A 530 4.44 16.13 0.21
C TRP A 530 4.32 16.89 -1.12
N GLY A 531 3.61 16.33 -2.11
CA GLY A 531 3.42 16.93 -3.44
C GLY A 531 3.15 15.92 -4.55
N ASN A 532 2.63 16.40 -5.68
CA ASN A 532 2.35 15.63 -6.89
C ASN A 532 2.51 16.48 -8.17
N GLU A 533 2.45 15.83 -9.33
CA GLU A 533 2.58 16.46 -10.66
C GLU A 533 1.40 16.08 -11.57
N HIS A 534 0.22 15.90 -10.98
CA HIS A 534 -0.96 15.40 -11.68
C HIS A 534 -1.45 16.35 -12.78
N SER A 535 -1.45 17.66 -12.53
CA SER A 535 -1.86 18.68 -13.50
C SER A 535 -1.01 18.66 -14.76
N GLU A 536 0.31 18.55 -14.60
CA GLU A 536 1.26 18.60 -15.70
C GLU A 536 1.26 17.29 -16.49
N ALA A 537 1.10 16.15 -15.80
CA ALA A 537 0.86 14.87 -16.46
C ALA A 537 -0.45 14.89 -17.26
N LYS A 538 -1.51 15.50 -16.71
CA LYS A 538 -2.82 15.60 -17.36
C LYS A 538 -2.78 16.41 -18.65
N GLU A 539 -2.06 17.53 -18.67
CA GLU A 539 -1.92 18.36 -19.88
C GLU A 539 -1.39 17.56 -21.07
N LEU A 540 -0.36 16.76 -20.87
CA LEU A 540 0.17 15.89 -21.92
C LEU A 540 -0.83 14.80 -22.32
N CYS A 541 -1.54 14.20 -21.35
CA CYS A 541 -2.53 13.17 -21.66
C CYS A 541 -3.69 13.71 -22.49
N ASP A 542 -4.16 14.92 -22.18
CA ASP A 542 -5.20 15.61 -22.94
C ASP A 542 -4.70 15.95 -24.36
N PHE A 543 -3.44 16.37 -24.51
CA PHE A 543 -2.81 16.61 -25.81
C PHE A 543 -2.70 15.34 -26.67
N LEU A 544 -2.33 14.19 -26.06
CA LEU A 544 -2.20 12.91 -26.75
C LEU A 544 -3.53 12.16 -26.91
N GLY A 545 -4.61 12.61 -26.25
CA GLY A 545 -5.92 11.96 -26.29
C GLY A 545 -5.95 10.60 -25.60
N ILE A 546 -5.20 10.41 -24.50
CA ILE A 546 -5.08 9.14 -23.79
C ILE A 546 -5.66 9.20 -22.36
N PRO A 547 -6.10 8.06 -21.78
CA PRO A 547 -6.53 8.00 -20.39
C PRO A 547 -5.40 8.34 -19.41
N HIS A 548 -5.75 9.07 -18.35
CA HIS A 548 -4.85 9.45 -17.27
C HIS A 548 -5.42 9.03 -15.92
N VAL A 549 -4.59 8.36 -15.10
CA VAL A 549 -4.94 7.91 -13.75
C VAL A 549 -4.00 8.58 -12.75
N CYS A 550 -4.59 9.37 -11.84
CA CYS A 550 -3.88 9.99 -10.72
C CYS A 550 -3.97 9.10 -9.48
N VAL A 551 -2.85 8.94 -8.79
CA VAL A 551 -2.77 8.13 -7.57
C VAL A 551 -1.95 8.88 -6.54
N ASP A 552 -2.58 9.34 -5.46
CA ASP A 552 -1.89 9.94 -4.32
C ASP A 552 -1.67 8.87 -3.24
N PHE A 553 -0.42 8.62 -2.89
CA PHE A 553 -0.05 7.67 -1.84
C PHE A 553 0.04 8.35 -0.47
N SER A 554 -0.29 7.60 0.59
CA SER A 554 0.06 7.97 1.97
C SER A 554 1.54 7.70 2.27
N ALA A 555 2.06 8.27 3.36
CA ALA A 555 3.43 7.97 3.80
C ALA A 555 3.57 6.48 4.16
N GLU A 556 2.55 5.89 4.80
CA GLU A 556 2.51 4.47 5.16
C GLU A 556 2.53 3.57 3.92
N GLU A 557 1.80 3.92 2.86
CA GLU A 557 1.80 3.16 1.61
C GLU A 557 3.17 3.17 0.92
N LEU A 558 3.85 4.32 0.94
CA LEU A 558 5.22 4.47 0.45
C LEU A 558 6.23 3.70 1.30
N LEU A 559 6.12 3.78 2.64
CA LEU A 559 6.98 3.03 3.55
C LEU A 559 6.79 1.51 3.43
N ALA A 560 5.56 1.07 3.14
CA ALA A 560 5.27 -0.35 2.88
C ALA A 560 5.96 -0.87 1.60
N ALA A 561 6.39 0.01 0.70
CA ALA A 561 7.13 -0.34 -0.52
C ALA A 561 8.65 -0.46 -0.31
N VAL A 562 9.18 0.03 0.81
CA VAL A 562 10.63 0.01 1.13
C VAL A 562 11.22 -1.41 1.12
N PRO A 563 10.63 -2.42 1.80
CA PRO A 563 11.27 -3.73 1.90
C PRO A 563 11.44 -4.44 0.55
N GLU A 564 10.44 -4.34 -0.33
CA GLU A 564 10.50 -4.94 -1.66
C GLU A 564 11.50 -4.21 -2.57
N SER A 565 11.59 -2.89 -2.45
CA SER A 565 12.56 -2.09 -3.19
C SER A 565 14.01 -2.44 -2.78
N ILE A 566 14.27 -2.53 -1.48
CA ILE A 566 15.56 -2.97 -0.92
C ILE A 566 15.89 -4.40 -1.35
N ARG A 567 14.90 -5.31 -1.27
CA ARG A 567 15.06 -6.72 -1.66
C ARG A 567 15.45 -6.87 -3.13
N ALA A 568 14.87 -6.06 -4.01
CA ALA A 568 15.14 -6.09 -5.45
C ALA A 568 16.52 -5.55 -5.80
N MET A 569 16.98 -4.49 -5.13
CA MET A 569 18.28 -3.88 -5.39
C MET A 569 19.44 -4.62 -4.73
N GLY A 570 19.21 -5.34 -3.62
CA GLY A 570 20.29 -6.01 -2.90
C GLY A 570 21.16 -5.06 -2.06
N HIS A 571 20.67 -3.85 -1.78
CA HIS A 571 21.29 -2.84 -0.92
C HIS A 571 20.24 -1.86 -0.38
N SER A 572 20.64 -1.00 0.57
CA SER A 572 19.79 0.01 1.23
C SER A 572 20.21 1.46 0.95
N GLU A 573 20.98 1.71 -0.12
CA GLU A 573 21.36 3.07 -0.51
C GLU A 573 20.12 3.98 -0.67
N ASN A 574 20.14 5.09 0.07
CA ASN A 574 18.95 5.91 0.29
C ASN A 574 18.33 6.51 -0.96
N GLU A 575 19.12 7.08 -1.87
CA GLU A 575 18.58 7.79 -3.04
C GLU A 575 17.95 6.81 -4.03
N ARG A 576 18.59 5.65 -4.23
CA ARG A 576 18.05 4.59 -5.11
C ARG A 576 16.78 3.97 -4.54
N VAL A 577 16.73 3.75 -3.22
CA VAL A 577 15.51 3.28 -2.55
C VAL A 577 14.38 4.31 -2.71
N ASP A 578 14.63 5.58 -2.43
CA ASP A 578 13.63 6.65 -2.57
C ASP A 578 13.08 6.78 -3.99
N ILE A 579 13.90 6.54 -5.02
CA ILE A 579 13.45 6.52 -6.41
C ILE A 579 12.56 5.30 -6.69
N ALA A 580 12.94 4.13 -6.19
CA ALA A 580 12.24 2.88 -6.46
C ALA A 580 10.87 2.79 -5.76
N ILE A 581 10.72 3.36 -4.55
CA ILE A 581 9.51 3.17 -3.75
C ILE A 581 8.23 3.65 -4.43
N SER A 582 8.26 4.71 -5.26
CA SER A 582 7.04 5.19 -5.94
C SER A 582 6.59 4.21 -7.03
N ILE A 583 7.54 3.61 -7.75
CA ILE A 583 7.25 2.57 -8.76
C ILE A 583 6.77 1.31 -8.04
N THR A 584 7.44 0.91 -6.96
CA THR A 584 7.04 -0.24 -6.14
C THR A 584 5.65 -0.03 -5.53
N ALA A 585 5.33 1.15 -4.99
CA ALA A 585 4.00 1.48 -4.46
C ALA A 585 2.91 1.42 -5.54
N MET A 586 3.19 1.92 -6.74
CA MET A 586 2.31 1.78 -7.91
C MET A 586 2.03 0.31 -8.25
N LEU A 587 3.07 -0.53 -8.30
CA LEU A 587 2.92 -1.97 -8.53
C LEU A 587 2.09 -2.64 -7.41
N ARG A 588 2.43 -2.35 -6.15
CA ARG A 588 1.76 -2.85 -4.94
C ARG A 588 0.28 -2.53 -4.87
N SER A 589 -0.12 -1.34 -5.32
CA SER A 589 -1.52 -0.90 -5.30
C SER A 589 -2.44 -1.74 -6.20
N GLY A 590 -1.88 -2.44 -7.19
CA GLY A 590 -2.65 -3.17 -8.20
C GLY A 590 -3.49 -2.28 -9.13
N ILE A 591 -3.25 -0.96 -9.13
CA ILE A 591 -3.99 0.00 -9.94
C ILE A 591 -3.67 -0.13 -11.44
N ILE A 592 -2.41 -0.46 -11.77
CA ILE A 592 -1.92 -0.65 -13.13
C ILE A 592 -2.50 -1.95 -13.70
N LYS A 593 -3.27 -1.86 -14.80
CA LYS A 593 -3.96 -3.01 -15.38
C LYS A 593 -3.16 -3.67 -16.49
N GLU A 594 -2.41 -2.89 -17.24
CA GLU A 594 -1.55 -3.30 -18.34
C GLU A 594 -0.41 -4.19 -17.84
N LYS A 595 0.02 -5.15 -18.66
CA LYS A 595 1.10 -6.07 -18.30
C LYS A 595 2.48 -5.45 -18.47
N HIS A 596 2.63 -4.51 -19.37
CA HIS A 596 3.90 -3.87 -19.69
C HIS A 596 3.88 -2.40 -19.30
N ILE A 597 4.88 -1.99 -18.52
CA ILE A 597 5.03 -0.64 -17.98
C ILE A 597 6.30 -0.03 -18.57
N LEU A 598 6.16 1.18 -19.11
CA LEU A 598 7.26 2.00 -19.60
C LEU A 598 7.50 3.17 -18.64
N THR A 599 8.77 3.51 -18.41
CA THR A 599 9.14 4.67 -17.59
C THR A 599 10.05 5.62 -18.34
N GLY A 600 10.05 6.90 -17.93
CA GLY A 600 11.03 7.88 -18.39
C GLY A 600 12.39 7.81 -17.67
N TYR A 601 12.62 6.77 -16.87
CA TYR A 601 13.81 6.67 -16.01
C TYR A 601 15.08 6.45 -16.84
N GLY A 602 16.20 7.05 -16.41
CA GLY A 602 17.51 6.91 -17.04
C GLY A 602 17.93 8.05 -17.98
N SER A 603 16.99 8.86 -18.51
CA SER A 603 17.35 9.98 -19.40
C SER A 603 18.35 10.96 -18.75
N ASP A 604 18.20 11.20 -17.45
CA ASP A 604 19.04 12.16 -16.73
C ASP A 604 20.50 11.77 -16.66
N LEU A 605 20.75 10.47 -16.52
CA LEU A 605 22.08 9.89 -16.35
C LEU A 605 22.92 10.09 -17.61
N VAL A 606 22.31 9.91 -18.79
CA VAL A 606 23.01 9.96 -20.07
C VAL A 606 23.00 11.34 -20.73
N ASN A 607 22.05 12.22 -20.37
CA ASN A 607 21.85 13.52 -21.03
C ASN A 607 22.16 14.75 -20.16
N LEU A 608 22.94 14.60 -19.07
CA LEU A 608 23.26 15.70 -18.14
C LEU A 608 22.01 16.41 -17.64
N GLY A 609 21.00 15.62 -17.24
CA GLY A 609 19.73 16.16 -16.78
C GLY A 609 19.77 16.73 -15.37
N LEU A 610 20.80 16.40 -14.58
CA LEU A 610 21.05 16.96 -13.26
C LEU A 610 22.22 17.97 -13.35
N PRO A 611 22.27 18.98 -12.46
CA PRO A 611 23.42 19.87 -12.39
C PRO A 611 24.72 19.05 -12.26
N PRO A 612 25.70 19.22 -13.15
CA PRO A 612 26.94 18.46 -13.11
C PRO A 612 27.76 18.86 -11.89
N ALA A 613 28.41 17.89 -11.25
CA ALA A 613 29.26 18.14 -10.09
C ALA A 613 30.50 18.96 -10.47
N SER A 614 30.96 18.80 -11.71
CA SER A 614 32.10 19.50 -12.29
C SER A 614 31.82 20.93 -12.78
N GLY A 615 30.55 21.36 -12.80
CA GLY A 615 30.15 22.61 -13.45
C GLY A 615 29.97 22.46 -14.97
N ALA A 616 29.40 23.47 -15.64
CA ALA A 616 28.93 23.34 -17.03
C ALA A 616 30.00 23.63 -18.10
N ASP A 617 31.18 24.11 -17.72
CA ASP A 617 32.15 24.71 -18.66
C ASP A 617 33.26 23.75 -19.11
N ASP A 618 33.49 22.64 -18.40
CA ASP A 618 34.53 21.66 -18.70
C ASP A 618 33.94 20.41 -19.38
N VAL A 619 34.13 20.29 -20.69
CA VAL A 619 33.59 19.20 -21.50
C VAL A 619 34.12 17.83 -21.07
N ASP A 620 35.41 17.72 -20.74
CA ASP A 620 36.00 16.44 -20.35
C ASP A 620 35.48 16.00 -18.98
N ALA A 621 35.28 16.97 -18.08
CA ALA A 621 34.66 16.71 -16.78
C ALA A 621 33.18 16.33 -16.90
N LEU A 622 32.41 16.95 -17.82
CA LEU A 622 31.03 16.56 -18.11
C LEU A 622 30.91 15.16 -18.69
N ILE A 623 31.85 14.77 -19.58
CA ILE A 623 31.91 13.40 -20.10
C ILE A 623 32.19 12.44 -18.93
N LYS A 624 33.12 12.78 -18.05
CA LYS A 624 33.42 11.98 -16.85
C LYS A 624 32.21 11.82 -15.93
N ASP A 625 31.46 12.90 -15.69
CA ASP A 625 30.24 12.85 -14.87
C ASP A 625 29.19 11.88 -15.45
N ILE A 626 29.04 11.82 -16.79
CA ILE A 626 28.16 10.84 -17.45
C ILE A 626 28.66 9.41 -17.22
N ILE A 627 29.97 9.16 -17.39
CA ILE A 627 30.57 7.84 -17.19
C ILE A 627 30.35 7.38 -15.75
N ASP A 628 30.63 8.25 -14.79
CA ASP A 628 30.48 7.97 -13.38
C ASP A 628 29.00 7.72 -13.02
N GLY A 629 28.07 8.44 -13.62
CA GLY A 629 26.65 8.18 -13.50
C GLY A 629 26.27 6.78 -14.01
N VAL A 630 26.66 6.44 -15.24
CA VAL A 630 26.35 5.14 -15.86
C VAL A 630 26.99 3.97 -15.09
N ASP A 631 28.25 4.12 -14.68
CA ASP A 631 28.98 3.13 -13.88
C ASP A 631 28.32 2.90 -12.51
N CYS A 632 27.90 3.97 -11.83
CA CYS A 632 27.15 3.85 -10.57
C CYS A 632 25.82 3.10 -10.77
N SER A 633 25.06 3.47 -11.80
CA SER A 633 23.76 2.87 -12.10
C SER A 633 23.83 1.39 -12.51
N ARG A 634 24.86 1.01 -13.27
CA ARG A 634 25.15 -0.41 -13.57
C ARG A 634 25.40 -1.22 -12.30
N ASN A 635 25.90 -0.59 -11.24
CA ASN A 635 26.22 -1.23 -9.98
C ASN A 635 25.08 -1.20 -8.93
N SER A 636 24.16 -0.24 -9.01
CA SER A 636 23.06 -0.07 -8.04
C SER A 636 21.86 -0.99 -8.24
N ASN A 637 21.76 -1.69 -9.37
CA ASN A 637 20.60 -2.53 -9.72
C ASN A 637 19.27 -1.77 -9.82
N GLU A 638 19.28 -0.44 -9.97
CA GLU A 638 18.07 0.38 -10.01
C GLU A 638 17.17 0.15 -11.24
N PHE A 639 17.72 -0.49 -12.28
CA PHE A 639 17.00 -0.86 -13.52
C PHE A 639 16.45 -2.29 -13.50
N THR A 640 16.52 -2.98 -12.35
CA THR A 640 16.01 -4.35 -12.21
C THR A 640 14.50 -4.42 -12.42
N ASP A 641 14.05 -5.46 -13.14
CA ASP A 641 12.63 -5.76 -13.34
C ASP A 641 12.04 -6.66 -12.23
N PHE A 642 12.84 -6.98 -11.20
CA PHE A 642 12.51 -7.95 -10.15
C PHE A 642 11.15 -7.68 -9.48
N VAL A 643 10.90 -6.44 -9.04
CA VAL A 643 9.63 -6.07 -8.37
C VAL A 643 8.47 -6.13 -9.35
N ALA A 644 8.64 -5.70 -10.60
CA ALA A 644 7.54 -5.76 -11.57
C ALA A 644 7.10 -7.21 -11.81
N HIS A 645 8.06 -8.13 -11.89
CA HIS A 645 7.79 -9.55 -12.06
C HIS A 645 7.07 -10.17 -10.86
N THR A 646 7.31 -9.72 -9.62
CA THR A 646 6.51 -10.18 -8.48
C THR A 646 5.04 -9.77 -8.62
N TYR A 647 4.70 -8.79 -9.44
CA TYR A 647 3.31 -8.40 -9.72
C TYR A 647 2.79 -8.91 -11.08
N GLY A 648 3.52 -9.83 -11.74
CA GLY A 648 3.17 -10.33 -13.07
C GLY A 648 3.21 -9.23 -14.14
N LYS A 649 4.08 -8.24 -13.94
CA LYS A 649 4.29 -7.09 -14.84
C LYS A 649 5.70 -7.15 -15.42
N ARG A 650 5.84 -6.59 -16.62
CA ARG A 650 7.13 -6.27 -17.24
C ARG A 650 7.37 -4.77 -17.06
N LEU A 651 8.54 -4.41 -16.56
CA LEU A 651 9.00 -3.02 -16.50
C LEU A 651 10.07 -2.80 -17.57
N SER A 652 10.05 -1.68 -18.26
CA SER A 652 11.08 -1.35 -19.25
C SER A 652 11.43 0.12 -19.22
N HIS A 653 12.71 0.39 -19.47
CA HIS A 653 13.33 1.70 -19.36
C HIS A 653 13.95 2.08 -20.71
N PRO A 654 13.20 2.70 -21.64
CA PRO A 654 13.68 2.98 -22.99
C PRO A 654 14.98 3.77 -23.06
N TYR A 655 15.25 4.66 -22.10
CA TYR A 655 16.52 5.41 -22.04
C TYR A 655 17.74 4.56 -21.68
N TRP A 656 17.53 3.36 -21.14
CA TRP A 656 18.59 2.40 -20.83
C TRP A 656 18.82 1.38 -21.96
N HIS A 657 18.13 1.55 -23.10
CA HIS A 657 18.35 0.73 -24.30
C HIS A 657 19.69 1.05 -24.96
N LYS A 658 20.37 0.01 -25.49
CA LYS A 658 21.72 0.14 -26.09
C LYS A 658 21.81 1.27 -27.12
N ASP A 659 20.87 1.35 -28.06
CA ASP A 659 20.90 2.37 -29.12
C ASP A 659 20.71 3.78 -28.57
N VAL A 660 19.90 3.93 -27.52
CA VAL A 660 19.62 5.23 -26.89
C VAL A 660 20.82 5.70 -26.08
N VAL A 661 21.43 4.80 -25.32
CA VAL A 661 22.65 5.10 -24.54
C VAL A 661 23.80 5.44 -25.48
N LEU A 662 24.07 4.63 -26.50
CA LEU A 662 25.13 4.90 -27.49
C LEU A 662 24.88 6.23 -28.22
N SER A 663 23.64 6.49 -28.64
CA SER A 663 23.30 7.78 -29.25
C SER A 663 23.52 8.95 -28.29
N ALA A 664 23.20 8.81 -27.00
CA ALA A 664 23.44 9.85 -26.01
C ALA A 664 24.93 10.10 -25.79
N LEU A 665 25.75 9.04 -25.75
CA LEU A 665 27.20 9.15 -25.55
C LEU A 665 27.92 9.75 -26.75
N ASP A 666 27.40 9.55 -27.96
CA ASP A 666 27.95 10.17 -29.17
C ASP A 666 27.63 11.68 -29.30
N ILE A 667 26.72 12.20 -28.47
CA ILE A 667 26.32 13.61 -28.47
C ILE A 667 27.22 14.44 -27.56
N HIS A 668 27.80 15.49 -28.13
CA HIS A 668 28.69 16.41 -27.42
C HIS A 668 27.98 17.13 -26.26
N PRO A 669 28.61 17.28 -25.06
CA PRO A 669 27.98 17.94 -23.90
C PRO A 669 27.42 19.35 -24.16
N ALA A 670 28.05 20.13 -25.04
CA ALA A 670 27.56 21.45 -25.45
C ALA A 670 26.18 21.44 -26.15
N CYS A 671 25.74 20.29 -26.69
CA CYS A 671 24.38 20.12 -27.20
C CYS A 671 23.39 19.79 -26.06
N LYS A 672 23.87 19.08 -25.04
CA LYS A 672 23.11 18.68 -23.84
C LYS A 672 22.78 19.89 -22.98
N ILE A 673 23.74 20.76 -22.72
CA ILE A 673 23.53 22.00 -21.94
C ILE A 673 23.69 23.20 -22.88
N ARG A 674 22.59 23.90 -23.17
CA ARG A 674 22.61 25.08 -24.06
C ARG A 674 21.63 26.15 -23.58
N GLY A 675 22.07 27.41 -23.58
CA GLY A 675 21.22 28.54 -23.19
C GLY A 675 20.71 28.47 -21.75
N GLY A 676 21.53 27.92 -20.84
CA GLY A 676 21.14 27.71 -19.43
C GLY A 676 20.11 26.60 -19.21
N ARG A 677 19.87 25.76 -20.23
CA ARG A 677 18.94 24.63 -20.15
C ARG A 677 19.65 23.30 -20.34
N GLU A 678 19.31 22.36 -19.48
CA GLU A 678 19.66 20.94 -19.57
C GLU A 678 18.83 20.23 -20.64
N LYS A 679 19.40 19.16 -21.21
CA LYS A 679 18.81 18.38 -22.31
C LYS A 679 18.32 19.23 -23.48
N ALA A 680 18.98 20.36 -23.75
CA ALA A 680 18.46 21.38 -24.66
C ALA A 680 18.17 20.82 -26.07
N PHE A 681 19.10 20.02 -26.63
CA PHE A 681 18.90 19.34 -27.92
C PHE A 681 17.64 18.46 -27.94
N PHE A 682 17.43 17.70 -26.87
CA PHE A 682 16.32 16.75 -26.75
C PHE A 682 14.99 17.49 -26.57
N ARG A 683 14.96 18.52 -25.71
CA ARG A 683 13.77 19.35 -25.50
C ARG A 683 13.32 20.03 -26.80
N ALA A 684 14.26 20.61 -27.55
CA ALA A 684 13.98 21.23 -28.84
C ALA A 684 13.47 20.21 -29.88
N ALA A 685 14.08 19.01 -29.93
CA ALA A 685 13.64 17.96 -30.85
C ALA A 685 12.27 17.38 -30.51
N MET A 686 11.81 17.53 -29.27
CA MET A 686 10.53 17.02 -28.79
C MET A 686 9.35 17.98 -28.98
N GLU A 687 9.58 19.26 -29.31
CA GLU A 687 8.53 20.27 -29.54
C GLU A 687 7.41 19.82 -30.50
N PRO A 688 7.68 19.04 -31.57
CA PRO A 688 6.61 18.56 -32.46
C PRO A 688 5.71 17.49 -31.86
N TYR A 689 6.12 16.85 -30.75
CA TYR A 689 5.50 15.63 -30.23
C TYR A 689 4.82 15.82 -28.87
N VAL A 690 5.13 16.89 -28.13
CA VAL A 690 4.56 17.19 -26.81
C VAL A 690 4.28 18.69 -26.67
N PRO A 691 3.39 19.11 -25.75
CA PRO A 691 3.14 20.53 -25.48
C PRO A 691 4.43 21.28 -25.11
N MET A 692 4.53 22.56 -25.48
CA MET A 692 5.68 23.41 -25.14
C MET A 692 5.93 23.50 -23.63
N THR A 693 4.86 23.50 -22.84
CA THR A 693 4.85 23.43 -21.37
C THR A 693 5.50 22.15 -20.85
N THR A 694 5.31 21.00 -21.51
CA THR A 694 6.01 19.74 -21.21
C THR A 694 7.45 19.76 -21.70
N ALA A 695 7.68 20.16 -22.96
CA ALA A 695 9.00 20.19 -23.60
C ALA A 695 10.01 21.04 -22.83
N TRP A 696 9.58 22.20 -22.32
CA TRP A 696 10.44 23.18 -21.67
C TRP A 696 10.15 23.37 -20.18
N ARG A 697 9.38 22.46 -19.55
CA ARG A 697 9.18 22.47 -18.09
C ARG A 697 10.54 22.46 -17.39
N LYS A 698 10.72 23.40 -16.46
CA LYS A 698 11.90 23.38 -15.58
C LYS A 698 11.86 22.10 -14.74
N LYS A 699 12.94 21.35 -14.78
CA LYS A 699 12.99 20.02 -14.19
C LYS A 699 12.82 20.07 -12.67
N ILE A 700 12.09 19.07 -12.16
CA ILE A 700 12.19 18.61 -10.79
C ILE A 700 12.41 17.08 -10.88
N GLY A 701 13.47 16.53 -10.27
CA GLY A 701 13.75 15.08 -10.34
C GLY A 701 12.61 14.27 -9.69
N ILE A 702 12.42 12.99 -10.03
CA ILE A 702 11.26 12.19 -9.54
C ILE A 702 11.11 12.20 -8.00
N HIS A 703 12.23 12.18 -7.27
CA HIS A 703 12.25 12.26 -5.80
C HIS A 703 12.20 13.70 -5.24
N LEU A 704 12.38 14.71 -6.09
CA LEU A 704 12.32 16.14 -5.75
C LEU A 704 10.96 16.77 -6.15
N GLY A 705 10.32 16.28 -7.23
CA GLY A 705 9.12 16.82 -7.89
C GLY A 705 7.85 16.77 -7.05
N GLY A 706 7.77 15.79 -6.14
CA GLY A 706 6.71 15.68 -5.14
C GLY A 706 7.18 15.95 -3.71
N GLY A 707 8.40 16.47 -3.50
CA GLY A 707 8.95 16.61 -2.15
C GLY A 707 9.22 15.27 -1.43
N LEU A 708 9.28 14.16 -2.16
CA LEU A 708 9.41 12.80 -1.62
C LEU A 708 10.64 12.64 -0.70
N GLN A 709 11.82 13.02 -1.17
CA GLN A 709 13.06 12.87 -0.39
C GLN A 709 13.02 13.67 0.91
N GLY A 710 12.74 14.97 0.81
CA GLY A 710 12.64 15.85 1.98
C GLY A 710 11.48 15.46 2.91
N GLY A 711 10.40 14.95 2.33
CA GLY A 711 9.24 14.43 3.06
C GLY A 711 9.55 13.16 3.85
N LEU A 712 10.28 12.22 3.26
CA LEU A 712 10.77 11.03 3.94
C LEU A 712 11.78 11.40 5.02
N ASP A 713 12.76 12.26 4.72
CA ASP A 713 13.72 12.73 5.73
C ASP A 713 13.00 13.36 6.93
N ALA A 714 11.99 14.20 6.67
CA ALA A 714 11.14 14.77 7.72
C ALA A 714 10.30 13.71 8.45
N THR A 715 9.81 12.68 7.76
CA THR A 715 9.04 11.57 8.35
C THR A 715 9.86 10.78 9.36
N PHE A 716 11.14 10.54 9.06
CA PHE A 716 12.07 9.88 9.97
C PHE A 716 12.74 10.82 10.97
N GLY A 717 12.51 12.14 10.85
CA GLY A 717 13.12 13.19 11.68
C GLY A 717 14.47 13.69 11.16
N SER A 718 15.23 12.88 10.43
CA SER A 718 16.41 13.31 9.66
C SER A 718 16.77 12.32 8.55
N ARG A 719 17.65 12.75 7.63
CA ARG A 719 18.21 11.87 6.58
C ARG A 719 19.01 10.71 7.18
N GLU A 720 19.78 10.96 8.24
CA GLU A 720 20.60 9.96 8.93
C GLU A 720 19.73 8.87 9.56
N LEU A 721 18.63 9.25 10.21
CA LEU A 721 17.67 8.31 10.80
C LEU A 721 16.95 7.47 9.73
N LYS A 722 16.63 8.07 8.57
CA LYS A 722 16.10 7.32 7.42
C LYS A 722 17.10 6.28 6.91
N ILE A 723 18.37 6.68 6.73
CA ILE A 723 19.44 5.76 6.29
C ILE A 723 19.60 4.60 7.27
N GLN A 724 19.59 4.89 8.58
CA GLN A 724 19.64 3.86 9.61
C GLN A 724 18.43 2.90 9.51
N ALA A 725 17.23 3.44 9.36
CA ALA A 725 16.03 2.62 9.23
C ALA A 725 16.04 1.73 7.96
N TYR A 726 16.64 2.20 6.86
CA TYR A 726 16.81 1.40 5.64
C TYR A 726 17.86 0.29 5.82
N ASP A 727 18.98 0.58 6.50
CA ASP A 727 19.98 -0.45 6.87
C ASP A 727 19.36 -1.52 7.77
N GLU A 728 18.61 -1.12 8.80
CA GLU A 728 17.89 -2.03 9.69
C GLU A 728 16.88 -2.90 8.92
N CYS A 729 16.14 -2.30 7.98
CA CYS A 729 15.23 -3.02 7.09
C CYS A 729 15.98 -4.06 6.24
N PHE A 730 17.11 -3.69 5.63
CA PHE A 730 17.94 -4.63 4.84
C PHE A 730 18.44 -5.80 5.69
N ARG A 731 18.89 -5.55 6.92
CA ARG A 731 19.33 -6.59 7.85
C ARG A 731 18.17 -7.51 8.23
N ALA A 732 16.99 -6.95 8.51
CA ALA A 732 15.80 -7.73 8.82
C ALA A 732 15.35 -8.62 7.64
N ILE A 733 15.42 -8.11 6.41
CA ILE A 733 15.15 -8.90 5.20
C ILE A 733 16.16 -10.04 5.08
N SER A 734 17.46 -9.75 5.30
CA SER A 734 18.53 -10.75 5.21
C SER A 734 18.32 -11.89 6.21
N SER A 735 18.07 -11.57 7.48
CA SER A 735 17.76 -12.57 8.51
C SER A 735 16.51 -13.38 8.16
N ARG A 736 15.45 -12.71 7.70
CA ARG A 736 14.20 -13.34 7.31
C ARG A 736 14.40 -14.35 6.17
N VAL A 737 15.19 -14.01 5.16
CA VAL A 737 15.49 -14.92 4.04
C VAL A 737 16.34 -16.11 4.49
N LEU A 738 17.27 -15.92 5.43
CA LEU A 738 18.05 -17.02 6.00
C LEU A 738 17.18 -18.01 6.80
N GLU A 739 16.22 -17.50 7.57
CA GLU A 739 15.34 -18.31 8.42
C GLU A 739 14.22 -19.00 7.64
N ASP A 740 13.48 -18.24 6.82
CA ASP A 740 12.24 -18.68 6.18
C ASP A 740 12.43 -19.06 4.69
N GLY A 741 13.64 -18.88 4.15
CA GLY A 741 13.98 -19.15 2.75
C GLY A 741 13.73 -17.96 1.80
N PRO A 742 13.99 -18.12 0.49
CA PRO A 742 13.94 -17.02 -0.49
C PRO A 742 12.52 -16.51 -0.77
N LEU A 743 11.50 -17.26 -0.35
CA LEU A 743 10.07 -16.94 -0.51
C LEU A 743 9.48 -16.23 0.72
N ALA A 744 10.31 -15.92 1.71
CA ALA A 744 9.87 -15.23 2.89
C ALA A 744 9.26 -13.88 2.52
N SER A 745 8.04 -13.61 2.99
CA SER A 745 7.43 -12.31 2.81
C SER A 745 8.23 -11.26 3.57
N VAL A 746 8.56 -10.16 2.89
CA VAL A 746 9.25 -9.00 3.46
C VAL A 746 8.29 -7.84 3.73
N THR A 747 7.00 -7.99 3.40
CA THR A 747 6.04 -6.87 3.38
C THR A 747 5.75 -6.29 4.76
N ASN A 748 5.94 -7.06 5.82
CA ASN A 748 5.76 -6.62 7.21
C ASN A 748 7.03 -6.03 7.85
N LEU A 749 8.12 -5.92 7.08
CA LEU A 749 9.39 -5.33 7.51
C LEU A 749 9.50 -3.86 7.13
N ALA A 750 8.37 -3.23 6.78
CA ALA A 750 8.32 -1.80 6.54
C ALA A 750 8.92 -1.05 7.74
N PRO A 751 9.82 -0.06 7.53
CA PRO A 751 10.39 0.71 8.61
C PRO A 751 9.31 1.26 9.53
N LYS A 752 9.37 0.88 10.81
CA LYS A 752 8.45 1.38 11.82
C LYS A 752 8.92 2.75 12.25
N VAL A 753 8.05 3.73 12.13
CA VAL A 753 8.32 5.08 12.61
C VAL A 753 7.48 5.28 13.87
N ASP A 754 7.85 4.59 14.96
CA ASP A 754 7.07 4.58 16.21
C ASP A 754 6.96 5.98 16.86
N HIS A 755 7.74 6.95 16.40
CA HIS A 755 7.66 8.37 16.76
C HIS A 755 6.53 9.13 16.04
N LEU A 756 5.92 8.56 14.98
CA LEU A 756 4.92 9.26 14.17
C LEU A 756 3.60 9.52 14.88
N ARG A 757 3.18 8.73 15.87
CA ARG A 757 1.92 9.06 16.57
C ARG A 757 1.94 10.40 17.30
N GLN A 758 3.13 10.94 17.58
CA GLN A 758 3.32 12.26 18.18
C GLN A 758 3.58 13.37 17.14
N HIS A 759 3.82 13.00 15.87
CA HIS A 759 4.26 13.94 14.82
C HIS A 759 3.47 13.87 13.50
N THR A 760 2.47 12.99 13.34
CA THR A 760 1.63 12.95 12.14
C THR A 760 0.89 14.28 11.98
N PRO A 761 1.02 14.95 10.83
CA PRO A 761 0.19 16.07 10.45
C PRO A 761 -1.31 15.76 10.59
N MET A 762 -2.07 16.67 11.17
CA MET A 762 -3.53 16.51 11.28
C MET A 762 -4.27 16.90 9.99
N THR A 763 -3.54 17.45 9.01
CA THR A 763 -4.02 17.74 7.66
C THR A 763 -3.07 17.12 6.62
N PRO A 764 -3.57 16.75 5.43
CA PRO A 764 -2.72 16.34 4.30
C PRO A 764 -1.72 17.42 3.86
N SER A 765 -1.98 18.70 4.15
CA SER A 765 -1.06 19.82 3.88
C SER A 765 0.22 19.83 4.73
N GLY A 766 0.28 19.01 5.78
CA GLY A 766 1.42 18.95 6.71
C GLY A 766 1.21 19.70 8.02
N ALA A 767 0.12 20.47 8.15
CA ALA A 767 -0.23 21.21 9.36
C ALA A 767 -0.89 20.35 10.44
N GLY A 768 -0.77 20.81 11.69
CA GLY A 768 -1.35 20.22 12.89
C GLY A 768 -0.49 19.15 13.52
N ARG A 769 -0.46 19.05 14.85
CA ARG A 769 0.11 17.92 15.58
C ARG A 769 -0.81 17.46 16.71
N LEU A 770 -0.83 16.16 16.94
CA LEU A 770 -1.59 15.54 18.03
C LEU A 770 -0.63 15.14 19.16
N LEU A 771 -0.91 15.61 20.37
CA LEU A 771 -0.25 15.18 21.60
C LEU A 771 -1.26 14.48 22.51
N HIS A 772 -0.80 13.45 23.21
CA HIS A 772 -1.56 12.78 24.26
C HIS A 772 -0.92 13.10 25.60
N TRP A 773 -1.70 13.63 26.53
CA TRP A 773 -1.26 13.92 27.88
C TRP A 773 -1.44 12.69 28.78
N ASP A 774 -0.38 12.30 29.49
CA ASP A 774 -0.33 11.14 30.40
C ASP A 774 0.08 11.52 31.84
N GLY A 775 0.36 12.80 32.11
CA GLY A 775 0.84 13.31 33.40
C GLY A 775 -0.22 13.99 34.28
N THR A 776 0.22 14.56 35.39
CA THR A 776 -0.61 15.45 36.23
C THR A 776 -0.39 16.92 35.85
N ALA A 777 -1.43 17.74 35.86
CA ALA A 777 -1.37 19.16 35.50
C ALA A 777 -0.77 20.03 36.64
N SER A 778 0.48 19.74 37.05
CA SER A 778 1.28 20.58 37.94
C SER A 778 1.87 21.78 37.19
N GLU A 779 2.20 22.87 37.89
CA GLU A 779 2.80 24.06 37.26
C GLU A 779 4.09 23.75 36.48
N GLU A 780 4.98 22.91 37.05
CA GLU A 780 6.22 22.52 36.36
C GLU A 780 5.95 21.74 35.06
N ALA A 781 4.94 20.85 35.08
CA ALA A 781 4.58 20.04 33.92
C ALA A 781 3.93 20.90 32.82
N LEU A 782 3.09 21.88 33.21
CA LEU A 782 2.49 22.84 32.27
C LEU A 782 3.54 23.80 31.68
N GLY A 783 4.57 24.17 32.44
CA GLY A 783 5.73 24.91 31.93
C GLY A 783 6.43 24.15 30.79
N LYS A 784 6.79 22.88 31.02
CA LYS A 784 7.42 22.02 29.99
C LYS A 784 6.51 21.79 28.77
N LEU A 785 5.21 21.63 29.00
CA LEU A 785 4.23 21.52 27.92
C LEU A 785 4.24 22.79 27.07
N SER A 786 4.26 23.98 27.68
CA SER A 786 4.25 25.24 26.94
C SER A 786 5.47 25.41 26.03
N GLU A 787 6.66 25.03 26.48
CA GLU A 787 7.89 25.04 25.67
C GLU A 787 7.76 24.10 24.48
N THR A 788 7.25 22.89 24.72
CA THR A 788 7.00 21.89 23.67
C THR A 788 6.00 22.40 22.63
N LEU A 789 4.90 23.01 23.08
CA LEU A 789 3.87 23.58 22.21
C LEU A 789 4.46 24.69 21.33
N LEU A 790 5.23 25.62 21.91
CA LEU A 790 5.85 26.71 21.16
C LEU A 790 6.82 26.21 20.10
N GLU A 791 7.59 25.16 20.40
CA GLU A 791 8.52 24.57 19.43
C GLU A 791 7.77 23.92 18.26
N ILE A 792 6.72 23.14 18.55
CA ILE A 792 5.93 22.48 17.51
C ILE A 792 5.22 23.49 16.61
N LEU A 793 4.71 24.59 17.19
CA LEU A 793 3.94 25.60 16.45
C LEU A 793 4.74 26.26 15.33
N LYS A 794 6.07 26.40 15.48
CA LYS A 794 6.98 27.00 14.48
C LYS A 794 6.89 26.37 13.08
N GLY A 795 6.44 25.11 12.97
CA GLY A 795 6.31 24.41 11.69
C GLY A 795 4.98 23.70 11.46
N ALA A 796 4.13 23.55 12.49
CA ALA A 796 2.87 22.83 12.38
C ALA A 796 1.64 23.75 12.28
N GLY A 797 1.74 25.02 12.64
CA GLY A 797 0.63 25.98 12.66
C GLY A 797 -0.40 25.75 13.78
N PHE A 798 -0.68 24.51 14.18
CA PHE A 798 -1.54 24.20 15.33
C PHE A 798 -1.19 22.89 16.04
N VAL A 799 -1.63 22.75 17.29
CA VAL A 799 -1.46 21.55 18.12
C VAL A 799 -2.73 21.23 18.89
N LEU A 800 -3.18 19.98 18.83
CA LEU A 800 -4.23 19.42 19.67
C LEU A 800 -3.61 18.55 20.76
N VAL A 801 -3.90 18.86 22.02
CA VAL A 801 -3.53 18.05 23.18
C VAL A 801 -4.79 17.37 23.72
N LYS A 802 -4.77 16.03 23.78
CA LYS A 802 -5.86 15.23 24.34
C LYS A 802 -5.58 14.84 25.78
N ASN A 803 -6.66 14.67 26.55
CA ASN A 803 -6.64 14.19 27.94
C ASN A 803 -5.87 15.12 28.90
N LEU A 804 -5.93 16.44 28.69
CA LEU A 804 -5.27 17.43 29.54
C LEU A 804 -6.27 18.00 30.56
N PRO A 805 -6.31 17.52 31.82
CA PRO A 805 -7.31 17.94 32.80
C PRO A 805 -6.93 19.30 33.40
N LEU A 806 -7.44 20.39 32.84
CA LEU A 806 -7.24 21.76 33.36
C LEU A 806 -8.47 22.27 34.09
N GLY A 807 -8.26 22.80 35.30
CA GLY A 807 -9.15 23.77 35.93
C GLY A 807 -8.87 25.20 35.44
N GLU A 808 -9.68 26.15 35.90
CA GLU A 808 -9.60 27.56 35.46
C GLU A 808 -8.22 28.19 35.71
N GLU A 809 -7.66 28.01 36.92
CA GLU A 809 -6.35 28.59 37.28
C GLU A 809 -5.19 27.93 36.53
N GLN A 810 -5.28 26.62 36.25
CA GLN A 810 -4.27 25.89 35.48
C GLN A 810 -4.29 26.30 34.00
N PHE A 811 -5.47 26.55 33.44
CA PHE A 811 -5.60 27.13 32.10
C PHE A 811 -4.97 28.52 32.04
N LYS A 812 -5.29 29.42 32.98
CA LYS A 812 -4.66 30.75 33.06
C LYS A 812 -3.14 30.65 33.15
N SER A 813 -2.62 29.77 34.01
CA SER A 813 -1.18 29.53 34.16
C SER A 813 -0.53 29.10 32.83
N LEU A 814 -1.12 28.13 32.12
CA LEU A 814 -0.64 27.71 30.80
C LEU A 814 -0.66 28.85 29.76
N VAL A 815 -1.71 29.68 29.76
CA VAL A 815 -1.83 30.85 28.88
C VAL A 815 -0.68 31.84 29.14
N HIS A 816 -0.39 32.15 30.41
CA HIS A 816 0.72 33.05 30.80
C HIS A 816 2.11 32.47 30.49
N CYS A 817 2.25 31.15 30.38
CA CYS A 817 3.48 30.50 29.92
C CYS A 817 3.67 30.63 28.40
N LEU A 818 2.58 30.58 27.63
CA LEU A 818 2.61 30.64 26.16
C LEU A 818 2.77 32.07 25.61
N GLY A 819 2.45 33.10 26.39
CA GLY A 819 2.65 34.49 26.00
C GLY A 819 1.99 35.51 26.93
N ASP A 820 1.98 36.77 26.52
CA ASP A 820 1.33 37.86 27.24
C ASP A 820 -0.12 38.02 26.76
N PRO A 821 -1.13 37.89 27.64
CA PRO A 821 -2.54 37.96 27.25
C PRO A 821 -2.93 39.28 26.58
N VAL A 822 -3.73 39.18 25.51
CA VAL A 822 -4.27 40.35 24.82
C VAL A 822 -5.31 41.03 25.71
N GLN A 823 -5.13 42.32 25.98
CA GLN A 823 -6.07 43.08 26.79
C GLN A 823 -7.39 43.34 26.04
N HIS A 824 -8.45 42.83 26.63
CA HIS A 824 -9.78 42.87 26.09
C HIS A 824 -10.71 43.74 26.96
N LYS A 825 -11.27 44.81 26.38
CA LYS A 825 -12.30 45.63 27.04
C LYS A 825 -13.71 45.09 26.74
N TRP A 826 -13.98 43.83 27.04
CA TRP A 826 -15.34 43.28 26.96
C TRP A 826 -15.96 43.20 28.36
N LYS A 827 -17.28 43.44 28.45
CA LYS A 827 -17.99 43.72 29.70
C LYS A 827 -18.00 42.57 30.75
N THR A 828 -17.44 41.39 30.47
CA THR A 828 -17.66 40.17 31.30
C THR A 828 -16.48 39.18 31.42
N GLY A 829 -15.23 39.51 31.05
CA GLY A 829 -14.08 38.57 31.12
C GLY A 829 -12.81 39.16 31.74
N SER A 830 -11.95 38.32 32.32
CA SER A 830 -10.58 38.73 32.70
C SER A 830 -9.69 38.82 31.44
N SER A 831 -8.59 39.57 31.51
CA SER A 831 -7.72 39.79 30.35
C SER A 831 -7.09 38.51 29.78
N ASP A 832 -7.04 37.44 30.57
CA ASP A 832 -6.42 36.15 30.27
C ASP A 832 -7.40 35.01 30.02
N LEU A 833 -8.69 35.21 30.32
CA LEU A 833 -9.71 34.18 30.18
C LEU A 833 -11.05 34.76 29.73
N MET A 834 -11.54 34.19 28.63
CA MET A 834 -12.91 34.35 28.17
C MET A 834 -13.64 33.01 28.22
N LYS A 835 -14.78 32.97 28.94
CA LYS A 835 -15.66 31.79 28.95
C LYS A 835 -16.68 31.91 27.81
N LEU A 836 -16.62 30.98 26.87
CA LEU A 836 -17.52 30.88 25.73
C LEU A 836 -18.60 29.83 26.01
N ASN A 837 -19.62 30.24 26.75
CA ASN A 837 -20.80 29.42 27.00
C ASN A 837 -21.76 29.51 25.80
N ALA A 838 -22.29 28.39 25.33
CA ALA A 838 -23.36 28.37 24.34
C ALA A 838 -24.74 28.58 25.01
N THR A 839 -25.51 29.57 24.54
CA THR A 839 -26.95 29.73 24.82
C THR A 839 -27.68 30.18 23.55
N HIS A 840 -28.98 29.91 23.43
CA HIS A 840 -29.82 30.33 22.29
C HIS A 840 -30.40 31.75 22.40
N ASP A 841 -29.96 32.56 23.37
CA ASP A 841 -30.50 33.91 23.60
C ASP A 841 -30.01 34.92 22.52
N LYS A 842 -30.90 35.75 21.95
CA LYS A 842 -30.58 36.67 20.84
C LYS A 842 -29.43 37.68 21.12
N GLY A 843 -28.49 37.88 20.17
CA GLY A 843 -27.59 39.06 20.09
C GLY A 843 -26.07 38.97 20.44
N ASN A 844 -25.36 37.84 20.23
CA ASN A 844 -23.87 37.74 20.37
C ASN A 844 -23.33 36.61 19.48
N VAL A 845 -23.37 36.78 18.16
CA VAL A 845 -22.90 35.78 17.19
C VAL A 845 -21.39 35.51 17.33
N VAL A 846 -20.61 36.54 17.70
CA VAL A 846 -19.15 36.49 17.88
C VAL A 846 -18.74 35.67 19.11
N LEU A 847 -19.46 35.79 20.24
CA LEU A 847 -19.06 35.22 21.55
C LEU A 847 -19.71 33.86 21.89
N GLY A 848 -20.10 33.07 20.89
CA GLY A 848 -20.44 31.65 21.11
C GLY A 848 -21.89 31.25 20.88
N ARG A 849 -22.71 32.06 20.21
CA ARG A 849 -24.14 31.78 19.98
C ARG A 849 -24.48 31.13 18.63
N GLY A 850 -23.61 31.24 17.62
CA GLY A 850 -23.88 30.79 16.25
C GLY A 850 -22.62 30.36 15.47
N PRO A 851 -22.79 29.90 14.21
CA PRO A 851 -21.67 29.53 13.35
C PRO A 851 -20.80 30.74 13.10
N LEU A 852 -19.48 30.55 13.15
CA LEU A 852 -18.50 31.59 12.85
C LEU A 852 -17.77 31.16 11.58
N PRO A 853 -17.89 31.91 10.47
CA PRO A 853 -17.20 31.56 9.24
C PRO A 853 -15.68 31.66 9.41
N LEU A 854 -14.92 31.12 8.45
CA LEU A 854 -13.45 31.19 8.49
C LEU A 854 -12.99 32.64 8.58
N HIS A 855 -12.10 32.92 9.54
CA HIS A 855 -11.59 34.26 9.74
C HIS A 855 -10.17 34.26 10.33
N THR A 856 -9.48 35.37 10.10
CA THR A 856 -8.27 35.78 10.84
C THR A 856 -8.69 36.56 12.07
N ASP A 857 -8.23 36.14 13.24
CA ASP A 857 -8.63 36.77 14.50
C ASP A 857 -8.01 38.16 14.62
N GLY A 858 -8.79 39.12 15.13
CA GLY A 858 -8.28 40.46 15.43
C GLY A 858 -8.27 41.48 14.29
N ILE A 859 -8.54 41.04 13.05
CA ILE A 859 -8.45 41.87 11.84
C ILE A 859 -9.38 43.10 11.84
N LEU A 860 -10.62 42.94 12.33
CA LEU A 860 -11.64 44.00 12.37
C LEU A 860 -11.52 44.93 13.59
N ILE A 861 -10.76 44.55 14.61
CA ILE A 861 -10.56 45.32 15.85
C ILE A 861 -9.17 45.95 15.96
N GLY A 862 -8.25 45.62 15.03
CA GLY A 862 -6.91 46.18 14.98
C GLY A 862 -5.96 45.65 16.06
N GLN A 863 -6.27 44.50 16.66
CA GLN A 863 -5.39 43.79 17.59
C GLN A 863 -5.04 42.44 16.96
N TYR A 864 -3.78 42.18 16.62
CA TYR A 864 -3.38 40.95 15.94
C TYR A 864 -2.69 40.00 16.92
N PRO A 865 -3.41 39.07 17.56
CA PRO A 865 -2.79 38.09 18.44
C PRO A 865 -1.89 37.15 17.64
N ASP A 866 -0.85 36.61 18.28
CA ASP A 866 0.02 35.61 17.66
C ASP A 866 -0.57 34.21 17.81
N LEU A 867 -1.04 33.88 19.03
CA LEU A 867 -1.58 32.56 19.37
C LEU A 867 -3.02 32.67 19.89
N ILE A 868 -3.81 31.67 19.52
CA ILE A 868 -5.20 31.50 19.97
C ILE A 868 -5.33 30.12 20.60
N MET A 869 -6.04 30.06 21.72
CA MET A 869 -6.19 28.86 22.53
C MET A 869 -7.66 28.60 22.83
N LEU A 870 -8.07 27.35 22.68
CA LEU A 870 -9.40 26.85 22.99
C LEU A 870 -9.27 25.60 23.87
N TYR A 871 -10.01 25.55 24.97
CA TYR A 871 -10.03 24.39 25.87
C TYR A 871 -11.47 23.99 26.18
N ALA A 872 -11.77 22.70 26.02
CA ALA A 872 -13.09 22.15 26.30
C ALA A 872 -13.26 21.80 27.78
N ALA A 873 -13.86 22.73 28.54
CA ALA A 873 -14.22 22.51 29.94
C ALA A 873 -15.49 21.66 30.07
N GLU A 874 -16.51 21.95 29.25
CA GLU A 874 -17.73 21.13 29.15
C GLU A 874 -18.14 21.04 27.67
N PHE A 875 -18.46 19.84 27.19
CA PHE A 875 -18.90 19.64 25.81
C PHE A 875 -19.80 18.41 25.67
N SER A 876 -20.99 18.58 25.09
CA SER A 876 -21.93 17.52 24.73
C SER A 876 -22.84 18.00 23.61
N ASP A 877 -22.63 17.53 22.37
CA ASP A 877 -23.40 17.97 21.21
C ASP A 877 -23.54 16.87 20.14
N GLU A 878 -24.48 17.07 19.20
CA GLU A 878 -24.68 16.18 18.05
C GLU A 878 -23.46 16.20 17.10
N PRO A 879 -23.13 15.08 16.43
CA PRO A 879 -22.05 15.06 15.43
C PRO A 879 -22.26 16.13 14.34
N GLY A 880 -21.22 16.92 14.03
CA GLY A 880 -21.30 18.03 13.07
C GLY A 880 -21.67 19.39 13.69
N SER A 881 -22.10 19.42 14.96
CA SER A 881 -22.48 20.64 15.67
C SER A 881 -21.42 21.06 16.70
N GLY A 882 -21.20 22.37 16.81
CA GLY A 882 -20.21 22.97 17.72
C GLY A 882 -18.74 22.70 17.38
N GLU A 883 -18.43 22.17 16.20
CA GLU A 883 -17.10 21.78 15.75
C GLU A 883 -16.25 22.99 15.35
N THR A 884 -14.93 22.88 15.48
CA THR A 884 -13.97 23.94 15.12
C THR A 884 -13.19 23.56 13.87
N PHE A 885 -13.07 24.49 12.93
CA PHE A 885 -12.25 24.33 11.73
C PHE A 885 -10.93 25.07 11.91
N ILE A 886 -9.85 24.46 11.45
CA ILE A 886 -8.54 25.11 11.27
C ILE A 886 -8.10 24.85 9.84
N VAL A 887 -7.63 25.88 9.14
CA VAL A 887 -7.14 25.79 7.76
C VAL A 887 -5.68 26.23 7.72
N ASP A 888 -4.81 25.41 7.12
CA ASP A 888 -3.43 25.78 6.77
C ASP A 888 -3.44 26.79 5.60
N GLN A 889 -3.51 28.07 5.94
CA GLN A 889 -3.57 29.13 4.95
C GLN A 889 -2.24 29.38 4.24
N VAL A 890 -1.11 28.98 4.83
CA VAL A 890 0.21 29.12 4.21
C VAL A 890 0.32 28.15 3.04
N ARG A 891 0.03 26.86 3.27
CA ARG A 891 0.05 25.86 2.20
C ARG A 891 -1.05 26.12 1.18
N ALA A 892 -2.26 26.43 1.64
CA ALA A 892 -3.36 26.78 0.73
C ALA A 892 -2.98 28.00 -0.14
N GLY A 893 -2.31 29.01 0.42
CA GLY A 893 -1.80 30.16 -0.32
C GLY A 893 -0.77 29.78 -1.38
N LYS A 894 0.20 28.91 -1.05
CA LYS A 894 1.29 28.45 -1.96
C LYS A 894 0.79 27.58 -3.12
N GLU A 895 -0.22 26.76 -2.87
CA GLU A 895 -0.77 25.82 -3.87
C GLU A 895 -2.00 26.36 -4.61
N MET A 896 -2.44 27.58 -4.27
CA MET A 896 -3.61 28.21 -4.86
C MET A 896 -3.53 28.23 -6.39
N PRO A 897 -4.61 27.81 -7.09
CA PRO A 897 -4.70 27.91 -8.54
C PRO A 897 -4.34 29.31 -9.02
N SER A 898 -3.61 29.39 -10.13
CA SER A 898 -3.10 30.65 -10.66
C SER A 898 -4.23 31.65 -10.96
N ASP A 899 -5.39 31.20 -11.47
CA ASP A 899 -6.55 32.07 -11.71
C ASP A 899 -7.07 32.70 -10.41
N LEU A 900 -7.24 31.90 -9.36
CA LEU A 900 -7.80 32.36 -8.10
C LEU A 900 -6.83 33.33 -7.41
N ARG A 901 -5.54 33.02 -7.44
CA ARG A 901 -4.47 33.91 -6.93
C ARG A 901 -4.44 35.23 -7.70
N GLU A 902 -4.54 35.19 -9.03
CA GLU A 902 -4.56 36.40 -9.86
C GLU A 902 -5.79 37.27 -9.55
N ARG A 903 -6.98 36.68 -9.44
CA ARG A 903 -8.21 37.38 -9.04
C ARG A 903 -8.06 38.04 -7.67
N LEU A 904 -7.49 37.34 -6.69
CA LEU A 904 -7.24 37.91 -5.35
C LEU A 904 -6.24 39.06 -5.36
N SER A 905 -5.22 39.03 -6.21
CA SER A 905 -4.23 40.11 -6.31
C SER A 905 -4.82 41.44 -6.80
N LYS A 906 -5.99 41.40 -7.45
CA LYS A 906 -6.67 42.56 -8.06
C LYS A 906 -7.83 43.08 -7.22
N VAL A 907 -7.97 42.64 -5.97
CA VAL A 907 -9.09 43.06 -5.10
C VAL A 907 -8.63 43.48 -3.72
N THR A 908 -9.50 44.22 -3.04
CA THR A 908 -9.45 44.54 -1.61
C THR A 908 -10.80 44.17 -1.01
N PHE A 909 -10.81 43.54 0.16
CA PHE A 909 -12.05 43.23 0.87
C PHE A 909 -12.52 44.44 1.68
N GLU A 910 -13.78 44.83 1.51
CA GLU A 910 -14.42 45.92 2.25
C GLU A 910 -15.47 45.33 3.20
N TYR A 911 -15.28 45.54 4.51
CA TYR A 911 -16.13 45.04 5.59
C TYR A 911 -17.03 46.14 6.16
N HIS A 912 -18.32 45.85 6.26
CA HIS A 912 -19.31 46.72 6.90
C HIS A 912 -19.82 46.05 8.19
N ILE A 913 -19.47 46.62 9.35
CA ILE A 913 -19.83 46.07 10.66
C ILE A 913 -21.30 46.35 10.97
N GLN A 914 -22.04 45.31 11.33
CA GLN A 914 -23.48 45.38 11.64
C GLN A 914 -23.74 45.42 13.16
N GLU A 915 -22.88 44.81 13.98
CA GLU A 915 -23.00 44.77 15.44
C GLU A 915 -21.95 45.68 16.12
N GLN A 916 -22.28 46.94 16.40
CA GLN A 916 -21.30 47.91 16.97
C GLN A 916 -20.82 47.59 18.39
N GLY A 917 -21.57 46.80 19.16
CA GLY A 917 -21.29 46.52 20.58
C GLY A 917 -19.95 45.82 20.87
N HIS A 918 -19.39 45.12 19.88
CA HIS A 918 -18.14 44.35 20.00
C HIS A 918 -16.96 44.92 19.22
N TYR A 919 -17.19 45.92 18.36
CA TYR A 919 -16.18 46.58 17.52
C TYR A 919 -16.07 48.07 17.88
N PRO A 920 -15.34 48.43 18.95
CA PRO A 920 -15.41 49.74 19.61
C PRO A 920 -14.82 50.92 18.79
N ARG A 921 -14.48 50.74 17.51
CA ARG A 921 -13.74 51.74 16.70
C ARG A 921 -14.25 51.97 15.27
N THR A 922 -15.39 51.43 14.85
CA THR A 922 -15.88 51.66 13.48
C THR A 922 -17.02 52.67 13.44
N SER A 923 -16.73 53.89 12.99
CA SER A 923 -17.76 54.84 12.54
C SER A 923 -18.51 54.22 11.35
N SER A 924 -19.83 54.11 11.46
CA SER A 924 -20.73 53.30 10.61
C SER A 924 -20.85 53.67 9.14
N GLU A 925 -20.04 54.59 8.60
CA GLU A 925 -20.18 55.07 7.21
C GLU A 925 -19.03 54.65 6.28
N GLN A 926 -17.85 54.28 6.79
CA GLN A 926 -16.71 53.86 5.97
C GLN A 926 -16.35 52.40 6.27
N GLY A 927 -16.46 51.52 5.26
CA GLY A 927 -16.12 50.10 5.40
C GLY A 927 -14.62 49.88 5.66
N ILE A 928 -14.27 48.87 6.47
CA ILE A 928 -12.87 48.52 6.72
C ILE A 928 -12.31 47.85 5.47
N ARG A 929 -11.26 48.42 4.89
CA ARG A 929 -10.58 47.86 3.72
C ARG A 929 -9.38 47.02 4.13
N VAL A 930 -9.34 45.78 3.67
CA VAL A 930 -8.26 44.83 3.96
C VAL A 930 -7.77 44.20 2.65
N PRO A 931 -6.48 44.34 2.32
CA PRO A 931 -5.86 43.56 1.26
C PRO A 931 -5.92 42.06 1.59
N PRO A 932 -6.33 41.20 0.65
CA PRO A 932 -6.52 39.77 0.91
C PRO A 932 -5.21 39.03 1.21
N LEU A 933 -4.09 39.53 0.70
CA LEU A 933 -2.76 38.92 0.83
C LEU A 933 -1.85 39.83 1.66
N GLN A 934 -1.16 39.25 2.64
CA GLN A 934 -0.07 39.90 3.37
C GLN A 934 1.21 39.07 3.16
N VAL A 935 2.33 39.75 2.88
CA VAL A 935 3.65 39.11 2.86
C VAL A 935 4.35 39.41 4.19
N GLY A 936 4.81 38.37 4.89
CA GLY A 936 5.58 38.46 6.12
C GLY A 936 7.03 38.92 5.89
N GLU A 937 7.75 39.20 6.97
CA GLU A 937 9.19 39.57 6.92
C GLU A 937 10.08 38.43 6.41
N ASP A 938 9.59 37.20 6.54
CA ASP A 938 10.14 35.95 6.01
C ASP A 938 9.84 35.72 4.52
N GLY A 939 9.06 36.61 3.89
CA GLY A 939 8.64 36.49 2.50
C GLY A 939 7.46 35.54 2.27
N GLU A 940 6.85 34.98 3.33
CA GLU A 940 5.69 34.11 3.18
C GLU A 940 4.38 34.90 3.02
N ALA A 941 3.53 34.48 2.07
CA ALA A 941 2.24 35.11 1.84
C ALA A 941 1.14 34.42 2.67
N SER A 942 0.43 35.17 3.51
CA SER A 942 -0.74 34.73 4.27
C SER A 942 -2.02 35.46 3.84
N LEU A 943 -3.17 34.85 4.14
CA LEU A 943 -4.48 35.41 3.83
C LEU A 943 -5.00 36.25 5.01
N ARG A 944 -5.72 37.31 4.68
CA ARG A 944 -6.38 38.18 5.66
C ARG A 944 -7.82 38.37 5.29
N LEU A 945 -8.70 37.65 5.99
CA LEU A 945 -10.11 37.66 5.64
C LEU A 945 -11.02 37.31 6.82
N CYS A 946 -12.28 37.70 6.69
CA CYS A 946 -13.42 37.12 7.40
C CYS A 946 -14.46 36.73 6.35
N LEU A 947 -14.72 35.43 6.16
CA LEU A 947 -15.69 34.99 5.16
C LEU A 947 -17.13 35.43 5.51
N PRO A 948 -18.04 35.45 4.52
CA PRO A 948 -19.45 35.75 4.75
C PRO A 948 -20.12 34.72 5.67
N PHE A 949 -21.11 35.15 6.44
CA PHE A 949 -21.95 34.24 7.21
C PHE A 949 -22.90 33.45 6.29
N PRO A 950 -23.26 32.20 6.65
CA PRO A 950 -24.26 31.43 5.92
C PRO A 950 -25.60 32.17 5.76
N THR A 951 -26.31 31.86 4.67
CA THR A 951 -27.62 32.43 4.37
C THR A 951 -28.62 32.13 5.50
N GLY A 952 -29.36 33.16 5.93
CA GLY A 952 -30.38 33.03 6.98
C GLY A 952 -29.87 33.17 8.42
N ILE A 953 -28.56 33.40 8.62
CA ILE A 953 -27.96 33.63 9.94
C ILE A 953 -27.76 35.14 10.18
N GLU A 954 -27.94 35.58 11.43
CA GLU A 954 -27.63 36.95 11.87
C GLU A 954 -26.13 37.25 11.65
N ARG A 955 -25.83 38.36 10.97
CA ARG A 955 -24.47 38.66 10.50
C ARG A 955 -23.85 39.75 11.37
N SER A 956 -22.64 39.52 11.87
CA SER A 956 -21.88 40.57 12.57
C SER A 956 -21.18 41.53 11.59
N TRP A 957 -20.92 41.09 10.36
CA TRP A 957 -20.34 41.88 9.28
C TRP A 957 -20.90 41.46 7.91
N ALA A 958 -20.88 42.41 6.97
CA ALA A 958 -21.02 42.14 5.54
C ALA A 958 -19.70 42.41 4.82
N MET A 959 -19.33 41.59 3.84
CA MET A 959 -18.09 41.72 3.07
C MET A 959 -18.40 41.84 1.58
N LYS A 960 -17.65 42.69 0.88
CA LYS A 960 -17.61 42.74 -0.59
C LYS A 960 -16.16 42.80 -1.08
N ALA A 961 -15.86 42.14 -2.20
CA ALA A 961 -14.61 42.31 -2.92
C ALA A 961 -14.71 43.52 -3.86
N VAL A 962 -13.76 44.46 -3.73
CA VAL A 962 -13.69 45.67 -4.55
C VAL A 962 -12.42 45.64 -5.38
N SER A 963 -12.54 45.88 -6.68
CA SER A 963 -11.38 45.91 -7.58
C SER A 963 -10.37 46.99 -7.16
N THR A 964 -9.08 46.64 -7.18
CA THR A 964 -7.97 47.59 -7.08
C THR A 964 -7.58 48.17 -8.44
N VAL A 965 -8.13 47.63 -9.54
CA VAL A 965 -7.90 48.07 -10.91
C VAL A 965 -9.07 48.96 -11.37
N PRO A 966 -8.83 50.24 -11.72
CA PRO A 966 -9.88 51.14 -12.18
C PRO A 966 -10.64 50.58 -13.40
N GLY A 967 -11.98 50.63 -13.36
CA GLY A 967 -12.85 50.22 -14.47
C GLY A 967 -13.06 48.71 -14.63
N VAL A 968 -12.49 47.88 -13.76
CA VAL A 968 -12.71 46.42 -13.74
C VAL A 968 -13.77 46.11 -12.68
N GLU A 969 -14.89 45.52 -13.09
CA GLU A 969 -15.89 44.97 -12.17
C GLU A 969 -15.46 43.59 -11.68
N VAL A 970 -15.82 43.27 -10.43
CA VAL A 970 -15.50 42.00 -9.77
C VAL A 970 -16.80 41.39 -9.30
N ASP A 971 -17.06 40.14 -9.71
CA ASP A 971 -18.11 39.32 -9.14
C ASP A 971 -17.67 38.87 -7.74
N SER A 972 -18.12 39.62 -6.73
CA SER A 972 -17.76 39.39 -5.33
C SER A 972 -18.28 38.04 -4.85
N ASP A 973 -19.50 37.65 -5.19
CA ASP A 973 -20.11 36.42 -4.66
C ASP A 973 -19.41 35.17 -5.24
N ALA A 974 -19.11 35.18 -6.54
CA ALA A 974 -18.39 34.09 -7.18
C ALA A 974 -16.96 33.93 -6.62
N LEU A 975 -16.23 35.04 -6.44
CA LEU A 975 -14.87 35.00 -5.87
C LEU A 975 -14.85 34.41 -4.46
N LEU A 976 -15.82 34.79 -3.62
CA LEU A 976 -15.87 34.33 -2.24
C LEU A 976 -16.31 32.88 -2.12
N ALA A 977 -17.24 32.44 -2.96
CA ALA A 977 -17.64 31.05 -3.03
C ALA A 977 -16.48 30.14 -3.50
N ASP A 978 -15.71 30.58 -4.49
CA ASP A 978 -14.53 29.83 -4.97
C ASP A 978 -13.44 29.77 -3.90
N LEU A 979 -13.18 30.90 -3.22
CA LEU A 979 -12.20 30.97 -2.15
C LEU A 979 -12.58 30.08 -0.95
N GLU A 980 -13.83 30.13 -0.51
CA GLU A 980 -14.34 29.28 0.57
C GLU A 980 -14.23 27.80 0.21
N ARG A 981 -14.70 27.41 -0.99
CA ARG A 981 -14.64 26.04 -1.48
C ARG A 981 -13.19 25.53 -1.55
N TYR A 982 -12.25 26.39 -1.94
CA TYR A 982 -10.83 26.05 -2.02
C TYR A 982 -10.22 25.87 -0.62
N LEU A 983 -10.45 26.81 0.29
CA LEU A 983 -9.88 26.77 1.66
C LEU A 983 -10.43 25.60 2.50
N LEU A 984 -11.68 25.19 2.27
CA LEU A 984 -12.31 24.09 3.00
C LEU A 984 -12.04 22.70 2.38
N GLN A 985 -11.14 22.60 1.40
CA GLN A 985 -10.75 21.29 0.87
C GLN A 985 -10.11 20.43 1.98
N PRO A 986 -10.35 19.10 2.00
CA PRO A 986 -9.75 18.20 2.99
C PRO A 986 -8.23 18.26 3.08
N ARG A 987 -7.55 18.74 2.04
CA ARG A 987 -6.10 18.94 2.02
C ARG A 987 -5.62 19.95 3.06
N TYR A 988 -6.32 21.07 3.21
CA TYR A 988 -5.88 22.21 4.03
C TYR A 988 -6.65 22.31 5.35
N MET A 989 -7.85 21.74 5.41
CA MET A 989 -8.76 21.90 6.53
C MET A 989 -8.69 20.72 7.49
N TYR A 990 -8.52 21.04 8.77
CA TYR A 990 -8.78 20.15 9.90
C TYR A 990 -10.11 20.54 10.57
N GLN A 991 -10.98 19.55 10.78
CA GLN A 991 -12.25 19.72 11.49
C GLN A 991 -12.19 18.96 12.81
N HIS A 992 -12.31 19.71 13.90
CA HIS A 992 -12.17 19.19 15.25
C HIS A 992 -13.54 19.05 15.94
N ARG A 993 -13.84 17.81 16.33
CA ARG A 993 -14.94 17.49 17.22
C ARG A 993 -14.42 17.37 18.65
N TRP A 994 -14.91 18.27 19.50
CA TRP A 994 -14.46 18.42 20.88
C TRP A 994 -14.90 17.25 21.78
N ASN A 995 -13.98 16.84 22.64
CA ASN A 995 -14.22 16.09 23.87
C ASN A 995 -13.75 16.92 25.06
N VAL A 996 -14.31 16.65 26.25
CA VAL A 996 -13.84 17.27 27.50
C VAL A 996 -12.36 16.97 27.72
N ASN A 997 -11.60 17.95 28.23
CA ASN A 997 -10.15 17.89 28.44
C ASN A 997 -9.30 17.89 27.16
N GLU A 998 -9.83 18.41 26.05
CA GLU A 998 -9.04 18.70 24.86
C GLU A 998 -8.62 20.18 24.84
N PHE A 999 -7.35 20.43 24.51
CA PHE A 999 -6.75 21.76 24.40
C PHE A 999 -6.20 21.95 22.98
N LEU A 1000 -6.64 23.00 22.30
CA LEU A 1000 -6.24 23.35 20.94
C LEU A 1000 -5.55 24.71 20.95
N VAL A 1001 -4.32 24.77 20.45
CA VAL A 1001 -3.57 26.01 20.28
C VAL A 1001 -3.13 26.15 18.82
N PHE A 1002 -3.26 27.36 18.27
CA PHE A 1002 -2.93 27.62 16.87
C PHE A 1002 -2.38 29.03 16.66
N GLU A 1003 -1.54 29.16 15.63
CA GLU A 1003 -0.93 30.40 15.20
C GLU A 1003 -1.86 31.17 14.25
N ASN A 1004 -2.21 32.39 14.64
CA ASN A 1004 -3.15 33.23 13.90
C ASN A 1004 -2.60 33.68 12.52
N LYS A 1005 -1.27 33.75 12.36
CA LYS A 1005 -0.61 34.15 11.11
C LYS A 1005 -0.60 33.05 10.05
N THR A 1006 -0.51 31.79 10.49
CA THR A 1006 -0.34 30.63 9.62
C THR A 1006 -1.62 29.81 9.45
N THR A 1007 -2.63 30.07 10.29
CA THR A 1007 -3.92 29.37 10.23
C THR A 1007 -5.11 30.32 10.10
N LEU A 1008 -6.19 29.86 9.45
CA LEU A 1008 -7.52 30.45 9.56
C LEU A 1008 -8.38 29.52 10.41
N HIS A 1009 -9.40 30.05 11.08
CA HIS A 1009 -10.27 29.21 11.88
C HIS A 1009 -11.74 29.65 11.83
N GLY A 1010 -12.64 28.73 12.14
CA GLY A 1010 -14.09 28.92 12.14
C GLY A 1010 -14.80 27.88 13.02
N ARG A 1011 -16.13 27.92 13.08
CA ARG A 1011 -16.91 26.93 13.83
C ARG A 1011 -18.32 26.71 13.28
N THR A 1012 -18.87 25.51 13.50
CA THR A 1012 -20.28 25.22 13.23
C THR A 1012 -21.20 25.71 14.36
N ALA A 1013 -22.51 25.74 14.07
CA ALA A 1013 -23.55 26.05 15.06
C ALA A 1013 -23.70 24.88 16.06
N ILE A 1014 -24.16 25.17 17.27
CA ILE A 1014 -24.51 24.15 18.27
C ILE A 1014 -25.94 23.62 18.00
N SER A 1015 -26.25 22.36 18.33
CA SER A 1015 -27.61 21.84 18.22
C SER A 1015 -28.55 22.43 19.30
N GLU A 1016 -29.87 22.33 19.10
CA GLU A 1016 -30.91 22.92 19.96
C GLU A 1016 -30.86 22.43 21.43
N GLY A 1017 -30.16 21.32 21.72
CA GLY A 1017 -29.93 20.77 23.06
C GLY A 1017 -28.46 20.61 23.45
N GLY A 1018 -27.53 21.14 22.66
CA GLY A 1018 -26.09 20.99 22.89
C GLY A 1018 -25.60 21.82 24.08
N LEU A 1019 -24.64 21.25 24.83
CA LEU A 1019 -23.89 21.94 25.88
C LEU A 1019 -22.47 22.22 25.41
N ARG A 1020 -22.02 23.47 25.51
CA ARG A 1020 -20.63 23.85 25.25
C ARG A 1020 -20.17 24.96 26.18
N SER A 1021 -19.04 24.72 26.83
CA SER A 1021 -18.23 25.71 27.55
C SER A 1021 -16.78 25.57 27.12
N LEU A 1022 -16.31 26.52 26.31
CA LEU A 1022 -14.90 26.61 25.94
C LEU A 1022 -14.23 27.75 26.70
N TYR A 1023 -13.07 27.48 27.30
CA TYR A 1023 -12.16 28.52 27.73
C TYR A 1023 -11.36 29.00 26.53
N ARG A 1024 -11.36 30.31 26.28
CA ARG A 1024 -10.64 30.96 25.19
C ARG A 1024 -9.62 31.95 25.74
N ALA A 1025 -8.43 31.93 25.16
CA ALA A 1025 -7.40 32.92 25.40
C ALA A 1025 -6.71 33.33 24.08
N GLN A 1026 -6.13 34.53 24.09
CA GLN A 1026 -5.33 35.09 23.01
C GLN A 1026 -4.10 35.74 23.62
N VAL A 1027 -2.91 35.51 23.03
CA VAL A 1027 -1.65 36.06 23.55
C VAL A 1027 -0.78 36.65 22.44
N HIS A 1028 0.06 37.61 22.82
CA HIS A 1028 1.25 37.98 22.05
C HIS A 1028 2.44 37.13 22.54
N ARG A 1029 3.27 36.66 21.61
CA ARG A 1029 4.50 35.95 22.00
C ARG A 1029 5.43 36.92 22.74
N ARG A 1030 6.07 36.45 23.81
CA ARG A 1030 7.14 37.22 24.47
C ARG A 1030 8.32 37.31 23.50
N ALA A 1031 8.88 38.52 23.37
CA ALA A 1031 10.01 38.81 22.50
C ALA A 1031 11.29 38.08 22.93
#